data_AF-A0A496VTD7-F1
#
_entry.id   AF-A0A496VTD7-F1
#
_cell.length_a   1.000
_cell.length_b   1.000
_cell.length_c   1.000
_cell.angle_alpha   90.00
_cell.angle_beta   90.00
_cell.angle_gamma   90.00
#
_symmetry.space_group_name_H-M   'P 1'
#
loop_
_entity.id
_entity.type
_entity.pdbx_description
1 polymer ?
#
loop_
_entity_poly.entity_id
_entity_poly.type
_entity_poly.pdbx_seq_one_letter_code
_entity_poly.pdbx_strand_id
1 'polypeptide(L)'
;MKIKYPIKFLLNIVILSLLIWAGLKLYHEEKNAIHIAFVGPLSGSDATVGIAMKRAVQLYLDSVNKQGGVNKKKVMLETFDDKNDPNEAIIAAQKIVADNRAIAVIGHNYSACSISAGKIYQKQGIVAITPSSTHAEVTEHNKWYFRTVFNDNLQGHFLANYAKNLLQQDTVSIIYSNTVYGSHLAEVFETTSKALNVEVKYKWQLEQKNELRHNIVQILNELRSKQDAGLIFLATHAPEGVMLVKLIKDMKIKNPLIAPDSYASKSFSEGFKKYIKEKRTLGYYTSDIHVSTPFLFDTANRNAQQLNSIYEEKYGEQLPLQAFFAVDAAIVILEAIKQSDFRGKPKTLKIDRKNIRDAITFFNSPEQAIEGYTGLNYFDSRGNATKSVLMGVYKKNHLISTFQQLNLVPYYLDEYHQQPAPIYFLINKNKKYMYQTHVVYTGIQFNEISDFNPKTLTYTQDFFLWFRFEGQINPQDIVFLNSIEPIPLGTPLAEETVGKESYRLYRIKGEFKANVHFSRSHIFSTEYRLGVNFRHRDLERNNLVYVKDVLGMEPVYESTLLDDKIKNIQQLSTLKDWIIKGVDFFQATVEKKVLGAPKYLLLDHSLEYSTFNAEIWISNNADFYHAIIPSHFTTEFFIFSAIITLLLIFFSYKQKRNIKHLKYLWFLQAIFAFILLISTEVVVEHWIANHSQIIFQIKTITMIFELLWWIIPAILLNIAVEHFLWLPLEKKTGHSIPNLVRFLVSLLIYLLAALGIVGFVFEQAVTSLLATSGVVAMIVGLGIQVNLANIFSGIGLSIERSFRIGDWVKVGNFDEGQVVNMNWRVTQIETRKGYILSIPNSTVSQSDIHNFSYPDNQYRLRLTVPIATNHDPRKVEEIFINAILSVEEVIKDFKPVIWLKDVQTDAGKEEWVAVYIIVFETKNYLLKFRTLKQVWDNIWVHLNNNGILPKLSHYQTEEETQKSNQSATFPIEIKLNKVFQSEDLQKMMVNRTR
;
A
#
# COMPACT_ATOMS: atom_id res chain seq x y z
N MET A 1 4.61 -49.26 -25.12
CA MET A 1 3.92 -49.11 -23.82
C MET A 1 4.20 -47.68 -23.29
N LYS A 2 3.22 -46.77 -23.40
CA LYS A 2 3.37 -45.34 -23.08
C LYS A 2 3.17 -45.11 -21.58
N ILE A 3 4.24 -44.77 -20.86
CA ILE A 3 4.19 -44.40 -19.44
C ILE A 3 3.49 -43.04 -19.32
N LYS A 4 2.17 -43.06 -19.01
CA LYS A 4 1.27 -41.89 -18.97
C LYS A 4 1.08 -41.27 -17.58
N TYR A 5 1.81 -41.73 -16.56
CA TYR A 5 1.54 -41.38 -15.15
C TYR A 5 2.62 -40.63 -14.32
N PRO A 6 3.79 -40.17 -14.83
CA PRO A 6 4.83 -39.63 -13.94
C PRO A 6 4.49 -38.24 -13.37
N ILE A 7 3.69 -37.42 -14.08
CA ILE A 7 3.46 -36.01 -13.70
C ILE A 7 2.49 -35.87 -12.51
N LYS A 8 1.37 -36.61 -12.50
CA LYS A 8 0.45 -36.60 -11.35
C LYS A 8 1.09 -37.20 -10.10
N PHE A 9 1.95 -38.21 -10.28
CA PHE A 9 2.66 -38.86 -9.18
C PHE A 9 3.70 -37.93 -8.54
N LEU A 10 4.50 -37.23 -9.35
CA LEU A 10 5.46 -36.22 -8.85
C LEU A 10 4.77 -35.04 -8.16
N LEU A 11 3.65 -34.54 -8.72
CA LEU A 11 2.89 -33.44 -8.11
C LEU A 11 2.33 -33.83 -6.74
N ASN A 12 1.78 -35.04 -6.61
CA ASN A 12 1.25 -35.56 -5.35
C ASN A 12 2.36 -35.77 -4.31
N ILE A 13 3.55 -36.21 -4.71
CA ILE A 13 4.70 -36.33 -3.81
C ILE A 13 5.15 -34.96 -3.31
N VAL A 14 5.22 -33.95 -4.19
CA VAL A 14 5.59 -32.59 -3.81
C VAL A 14 4.57 -31.99 -2.83
N ILE A 15 3.27 -32.13 -3.11
CA ILE A 15 2.19 -31.68 -2.20
C ILE A 15 2.28 -32.40 -0.85
N LEU A 16 2.47 -33.72 -0.85
CA LEU A 16 2.59 -34.50 0.39
C LEU A 16 3.84 -34.10 1.19
N SER A 17 4.98 -33.89 0.51
CA SER A 17 6.21 -33.43 1.17
C SER A 17 6.10 -32.00 1.72
N LEU A 18 5.37 -31.10 1.04
CA LEU A 18 5.05 -29.76 1.54
C LEU A 18 4.10 -29.81 2.74
N LEU A 19 3.10 -30.69 2.72
CA LEU A 19 2.19 -30.89 3.86
C LEU A 19 2.91 -31.51 5.06
N ILE A 20 3.81 -32.46 4.83
CA ILE A 20 4.66 -33.06 5.88
C ILE A 20 5.63 -32.00 6.42
N TRP A 21 6.25 -31.21 5.56
CA TRP A 21 7.15 -30.12 5.97
C TRP A 21 6.40 -29.02 6.74
N ALA A 22 5.22 -28.61 6.27
CA ALA A 22 4.36 -27.65 6.97
C ALA A 22 3.88 -28.20 8.33
N GLY A 23 3.48 -29.48 8.38
CA GLY A 23 3.10 -30.16 9.62
C GLY A 23 4.27 -30.26 10.61
N LEU A 24 5.48 -30.60 10.14
CA LEU A 24 6.68 -30.64 10.97
C LEU A 24 7.11 -29.24 11.43
N LYS A 25 6.97 -28.21 10.59
CA LYS A 25 7.26 -26.82 10.94
C LYS A 25 6.30 -26.31 12.02
N LEU A 26 4.99 -26.53 11.85
CA LEU A 26 3.97 -26.17 12.84
C LEU A 26 4.19 -26.90 14.18
N TYR A 27 4.50 -28.21 14.13
CA TYR A 27 4.79 -29.00 15.32
C TYR A 27 6.08 -28.56 16.04
N HIS A 28 7.10 -28.12 15.30
CA HIS A 28 8.34 -27.61 15.87
C HIS A 28 8.20 -26.19 16.45
N GLU A 29 7.36 -25.35 15.83
CA GLU A 29 7.05 -24.00 16.32
C GLU A 29 6.28 -24.04 17.65
N GLU A 30 5.31 -24.95 17.81
CA GLU A 30 4.53 -25.08 19.06
C GLU A 30 5.40 -25.59 20.23
N LYS A 31 6.30 -26.55 20.00
CA LYS A 31 7.20 -27.08 21.04
C LYS A 31 8.27 -26.10 21.52
N ASN A 32 8.58 -25.07 20.74
CA ASN A 32 9.61 -24.07 21.03
C ASN A 32 9.02 -22.69 21.40
N ALA A 33 7.71 -22.60 21.64
CA ALA A 33 7.05 -21.36 22.02
C ALA A 33 7.27 -20.98 23.49
N ILE A 34 7.16 -19.68 23.78
CA ILE A 34 7.17 -19.12 25.13
C ILE A 34 5.72 -19.01 25.59
N HIS A 35 5.34 -19.76 26.61
CA HIS A 35 3.96 -19.76 27.11
C HIS A 35 3.80 -18.78 28.27
N ILE A 36 2.86 -17.84 28.15
CA ILE A 36 2.45 -16.92 29.22
C ILE A 36 1.01 -17.27 29.57
N ALA A 37 0.73 -17.49 30.86
CA ALA A 37 -0.64 -17.70 31.31
C ALA A 37 -1.31 -16.34 31.60
N PHE A 38 -2.52 -16.13 31.09
CA PHE A 38 -3.43 -15.07 31.47
C PHE A 38 -4.55 -15.66 32.32
N VAL A 39 -4.79 -15.06 33.48
CA VAL A 39 -5.85 -15.49 34.40
C VAL A 39 -6.69 -14.29 34.80
N GLY A 40 -8.01 -14.41 34.62
CA GLY A 40 -8.98 -13.40 35.00
C GLY A 40 -10.42 -13.83 34.72
N PRO A 41 -11.40 -12.94 34.92
CA PRO A 41 -12.82 -13.27 34.77
C PRO A 41 -13.16 -13.35 33.28
N LEU A 42 -13.20 -14.55 32.72
CA LEU A 42 -13.57 -14.79 31.32
C LEU A 42 -15.05 -15.18 31.17
N SER A 43 -15.71 -15.50 32.28
CA SER A 43 -17.16 -15.68 32.40
C SER A 43 -17.71 -15.00 33.67
N GLY A 44 -19.03 -14.99 33.83
CA GLY A 44 -19.70 -14.31 34.95
C GLY A 44 -19.99 -12.82 34.71
N SER A 45 -20.31 -12.08 35.78
CA SER A 45 -20.72 -10.67 35.69
C SER A 45 -19.60 -9.71 35.24
N ASP A 46 -18.35 -10.08 35.49
CA ASP A 46 -17.17 -9.25 35.20
C ASP A 46 -16.44 -9.70 33.92
N ALA A 47 -17.03 -10.61 33.14
CA ALA A 47 -16.43 -11.21 31.94
C ALA A 47 -15.93 -10.17 30.93
N THR A 48 -16.66 -9.06 30.76
CA THR A 48 -16.32 -7.98 29.83
C THR A 48 -14.92 -7.43 30.08
N VAL A 49 -14.52 -7.27 31.35
CA VAL A 49 -13.20 -6.71 31.70
C VAL A 49 -12.11 -7.73 31.44
N GLY A 50 -12.29 -9.00 31.84
CA GLY A 50 -11.28 -10.04 31.62
C GLY A 50 -11.10 -10.39 30.14
N ILE A 51 -12.17 -10.41 29.34
CA ILE A 51 -12.12 -10.59 27.89
C ILE A 51 -11.35 -9.44 27.23
N ALA A 52 -11.59 -8.19 27.64
CA ALA A 52 -10.87 -7.05 27.09
C ALA A 52 -9.38 -7.06 27.44
N MET A 53 -9.02 -7.39 28.70
CA MET A 53 -7.62 -7.58 29.10
C MET A 53 -6.95 -8.68 28.27
N LYS A 54 -7.58 -9.85 28.12
CA LYS A 54 -7.10 -10.95 27.28
C LYS A 54 -6.87 -10.47 25.83
N ARG A 55 -7.86 -9.80 25.24
CA ARG A 55 -7.80 -9.33 23.85
C ARG A 55 -6.68 -8.30 23.65
N ALA A 56 -6.47 -7.39 24.60
CA ALA A 56 -5.40 -6.40 24.53
C ALA A 56 -4.01 -7.04 24.62
N VAL A 57 -3.81 -7.96 25.58
CA VAL A 57 -2.56 -8.73 25.68
C VAL A 57 -2.33 -9.54 24.41
N GLN A 58 -3.38 -10.19 23.87
CA GLN A 58 -3.26 -10.94 22.61
C GLN A 58 -2.87 -10.03 21.44
N LEU A 59 -3.47 -8.85 21.29
CA LEU A 59 -3.10 -7.89 20.25
C LEU A 59 -1.64 -7.47 20.34
N TYR A 60 -1.16 -7.20 21.56
CA TYR A 60 0.24 -6.88 21.80
C TYR A 60 1.16 -8.05 21.42
N LEU A 61 0.85 -9.27 21.87
CA LEU A 61 1.64 -10.46 21.55
C LEU A 61 1.60 -10.82 20.07
N ASP A 62 0.48 -10.61 19.39
CA ASP A 62 0.36 -10.79 17.93
C ASP A 62 1.31 -9.84 17.20
N SER A 63 1.39 -8.58 17.65
CA SER A 63 2.34 -7.60 17.12
C SER A 63 3.80 -8.03 17.35
N VAL A 64 4.13 -8.48 18.57
CA VAL A 64 5.47 -9.02 18.90
C VAL A 64 5.82 -10.24 18.04
N ASN A 65 4.88 -11.16 17.85
CA ASN A 65 5.08 -12.37 17.04
C ASN A 65 5.24 -12.05 15.55
N LYS A 66 4.50 -11.06 15.03
CA LYS A 66 4.70 -10.55 13.66
C LYS A 66 6.10 -9.95 13.47
N GLN A 67 6.70 -9.42 14.53
CA GLN A 67 8.07 -8.88 14.54
C GLN A 67 9.16 -9.95 14.79
N GLY A 68 8.82 -11.24 14.71
CA GLY A 68 9.77 -12.35 14.89
C GLY A 68 9.83 -12.94 16.31
N GLY A 69 8.96 -12.49 17.21
CA GLY A 69 8.84 -13.01 18.57
C GLY A 69 9.97 -12.53 19.50
N VAL A 70 10.15 -13.22 20.63
CA VAL A 70 11.20 -12.93 21.62
C VAL A 70 12.27 -14.01 21.56
N ASN A 71 13.53 -13.62 21.40
CA ASN A 71 14.66 -14.55 21.18
C ASN A 71 14.38 -15.55 20.04
N LYS A 72 13.74 -15.08 18.96
CA LYS A 72 13.29 -15.87 17.78
C LYS A 72 12.26 -16.96 18.10
N LYS A 73 11.58 -16.87 19.25
CA LYS A 73 10.50 -17.78 19.65
C LYS A 73 9.18 -17.04 19.67
N LYS A 74 8.13 -17.68 19.17
CA LYS A 74 6.76 -17.17 19.30
C LYS A 74 6.32 -17.18 20.76
N VAL A 75 5.57 -16.17 21.16
CA VAL A 75 4.93 -16.07 22.47
C VAL A 75 3.47 -16.48 22.35
N MET A 76 3.02 -17.43 23.17
CA MET A 76 1.65 -17.92 23.20
C MET A 76 0.97 -17.53 24.52
N LEU A 77 -0.28 -17.05 24.40
CA LEU A 77 -1.11 -16.71 25.55
C LEU A 77 -2.04 -17.89 25.87
N GLU A 78 -1.84 -18.51 27.04
CA GLU A 78 -2.74 -19.53 27.57
C GLU A 78 -3.73 -18.87 28.51
N THR A 79 -5.02 -19.18 28.39
CA THR A 79 -6.06 -18.45 29.13
C THR A 79 -6.80 -19.34 30.12
N PHE A 80 -6.94 -18.87 31.35
CA PHE A 80 -7.64 -19.56 32.43
C PHE A 80 -8.70 -18.62 33.02
N ASP A 81 -9.89 -19.16 33.27
CA ASP A 81 -11.01 -18.41 33.84
C ASP A 81 -11.05 -18.60 35.35
N ASP A 82 -10.96 -17.51 36.11
CA ASP A 82 -11.12 -17.52 37.56
C ASP A 82 -12.47 -16.97 38.03
N LYS A 83 -13.31 -16.46 37.11
CA LYS A 83 -14.62 -15.85 37.40
C LYS A 83 -14.60 -14.78 38.51
N ASN A 84 -13.45 -14.18 38.81
CA ASN A 84 -13.23 -13.35 40.00
C ASN A 84 -13.57 -14.04 41.34
N ASP A 85 -13.52 -15.38 41.41
CA ASP A 85 -13.74 -16.16 42.62
C ASP A 85 -12.42 -16.77 43.16
N PRO A 86 -12.11 -16.62 44.46
CA PRO A 86 -10.85 -17.15 45.03
C PRO A 86 -10.67 -18.67 44.89
N ASN A 87 -11.74 -19.47 44.90
CA ASN A 87 -11.64 -20.92 44.77
C ASN A 87 -11.36 -21.32 43.31
N GLU A 88 -12.04 -20.68 42.37
CA GLU A 88 -11.77 -20.85 40.93
C GLU A 88 -10.35 -20.38 40.58
N ALA A 89 -9.85 -19.31 41.19
CA ALA A 89 -8.47 -18.85 41.05
C ALA A 89 -7.45 -19.90 41.53
N ILE A 90 -7.73 -20.60 42.63
CA ILE A 90 -6.91 -21.72 43.11
C ILE A 90 -6.89 -22.86 42.09
N ILE A 91 -8.04 -23.22 41.52
CA ILE A 91 -8.17 -24.28 40.50
C ILE A 91 -7.37 -23.90 39.24
N ALA A 92 -7.51 -22.66 38.77
CA ALA A 92 -6.75 -22.13 37.64
C ALA A 92 -5.23 -22.21 37.89
N ALA A 93 -4.77 -21.77 39.07
CA ALA A 93 -3.36 -21.84 39.45
C ALA A 93 -2.83 -23.27 39.50
N GLN A 94 -3.60 -24.22 40.06
CA GLN A 94 -3.25 -25.64 40.09
C GLN A 94 -3.13 -26.22 38.67
N LYS A 95 -4.02 -25.83 37.75
CA LYS A 95 -3.96 -26.26 36.35
C LYS A 95 -2.72 -25.73 35.64
N ILE A 96 -2.37 -24.45 35.82
CA ILE A 96 -1.14 -23.86 35.27
C ILE A 96 0.11 -24.60 35.76
N VAL A 97 0.14 -24.95 37.04
CA VAL A 97 1.23 -25.73 37.65
C VAL A 97 1.28 -27.14 37.09
N ALA A 98 0.13 -27.80 36.93
CA ALA A 98 0.03 -29.15 36.38
C ALA A 98 0.48 -29.22 34.91
N ASP A 99 0.07 -28.26 34.09
CA ASP A 99 0.49 -28.15 32.69
C ASP A 99 1.99 -27.87 32.57
N ASN A 100 2.57 -27.14 33.55
CA ASN A 100 3.99 -26.81 33.67
C ASN A 100 4.64 -26.29 32.38
N ARG A 101 3.94 -25.43 31.64
CA ARG A 101 4.44 -24.75 30.42
C ARG A 101 4.67 -23.26 30.62
N ALA A 102 3.79 -22.60 31.38
CA ALA A 102 3.83 -21.15 31.55
C ALA A 102 5.13 -20.67 32.24
N ILE A 103 5.79 -19.66 31.66
CA ILE A 103 6.98 -19.02 32.24
C ILE A 103 6.62 -17.92 33.25
N ALA A 104 5.41 -17.38 33.16
CA ALA A 104 4.88 -16.29 33.97
C ALA A 104 3.35 -16.27 33.87
N VAL A 105 2.74 -15.59 34.82
CA VAL A 105 1.29 -15.38 34.91
C VAL A 105 0.98 -13.88 34.84
N ILE A 106 0.04 -13.49 33.99
CA ILE A 106 -0.61 -12.17 34.00
C ILE A 106 -1.98 -12.36 34.66
N GLY A 107 -2.20 -11.73 35.80
CA GLY A 107 -3.39 -11.92 36.62
C GLY A 107 -3.09 -11.82 38.12
N HIS A 108 -4.09 -11.87 39.01
CA HIS A 108 -5.52 -11.96 38.75
C HIS A 108 -6.17 -10.57 38.80
N ASN A 109 -7.46 -10.48 38.51
CA ASN A 109 -8.16 -9.21 38.53
C ASN A 109 -8.53 -8.73 39.95
N TYR A 110 -9.05 -9.60 40.80
CA TYR A 110 -9.38 -9.26 42.19
C TYR A 110 -8.27 -9.63 43.18
N SER A 111 -8.07 -8.76 44.17
CA SER A 111 -7.06 -8.95 45.23
C SER A 111 -7.20 -10.29 45.95
N ALA A 112 -8.42 -10.73 46.26
CA ALA A 112 -8.66 -12.02 46.92
C ALA A 112 -8.24 -13.22 46.05
N CYS A 113 -8.42 -13.15 44.73
CA CYS A 113 -7.95 -14.15 43.77
C CYS A 113 -6.42 -14.17 43.71
N SER A 114 -5.80 -12.99 43.59
CA SER A 114 -4.33 -12.84 43.54
C SER A 114 -3.66 -13.36 44.82
N ILE A 115 -4.22 -13.08 46.01
CA ILE A 115 -3.71 -13.58 47.29
C ILE A 115 -3.81 -15.12 47.36
N SER A 116 -4.94 -15.67 46.92
CA SER A 116 -5.19 -17.12 47.00
C SER A 116 -4.33 -17.92 46.03
N ALA A 117 -4.29 -17.52 44.75
CA ALA A 117 -3.47 -18.14 43.72
C ALA A 117 -1.96 -17.84 43.91
N GLY A 118 -1.62 -16.66 44.43
CA GLY A 118 -0.24 -16.22 44.67
C GLY A 118 0.53 -17.14 45.60
N LYS A 119 -0.14 -17.72 46.61
CA LYS A 119 0.45 -18.73 47.51
C LYS A 119 0.92 -19.97 46.75
N ILE A 120 0.19 -20.37 45.69
CA ILE A 120 0.53 -21.51 44.84
C ILE A 120 1.69 -21.16 43.91
N TYR A 121 1.64 -20.00 43.24
CA TYR A 121 2.72 -19.54 42.36
C TYR A 121 4.04 -19.38 43.11
N GLN A 122 4.00 -18.82 44.33
CA GLN A 122 5.16 -18.68 45.21
C GLN A 122 5.81 -20.03 45.53
N LYS A 123 5.00 -21.04 45.89
CA LYS A 123 5.48 -22.39 46.20
C LYS A 123 6.12 -23.08 45.00
N GLN A 124 5.63 -22.79 43.80
CA GLN A 124 6.09 -23.43 42.55
C GLN A 124 7.16 -22.62 41.81
N GLY A 125 7.46 -21.40 42.29
CA GLY A 125 8.43 -20.50 41.67
C GLY A 125 8.00 -20.03 40.29
N ILE A 126 6.73 -19.62 40.15
CA ILE A 126 6.19 -19.00 38.94
C ILE A 126 5.98 -17.52 39.25
N VAL A 127 6.53 -16.64 38.41
CA VAL A 127 6.32 -15.20 38.58
C VAL A 127 4.91 -14.83 38.13
N ALA A 128 4.22 -14.02 38.92
CA ALA A 128 2.89 -13.50 38.60
C ALA A 128 2.91 -11.96 38.64
N ILE A 129 2.30 -11.32 37.64
CA ILE A 129 2.13 -9.87 37.59
C ILE A 129 0.64 -9.55 37.47
N THR A 130 0.07 -8.90 38.48
CA THR A 130 -1.32 -8.47 38.46
C THR A 130 -1.46 -7.09 37.79
N PRO A 131 -2.43 -6.92 36.88
CA PRO A 131 -2.74 -5.61 36.29
C PRO A 131 -3.66 -4.73 37.14
N SER A 132 -4.38 -5.28 38.12
CA SER A 132 -5.48 -4.54 38.79
C SER A 132 -5.66 -4.79 40.29
N SER A 133 -5.05 -5.82 40.88
CA SER A 133 -5.15 -6.06 42.34
C SER A 133 -4.31 -5.06 43.16
N THR A 134 -4.97 -4.26 43.99
CA THR A 134 -4.39 -3.13 44.74
C THR A 134 -4.13 -3.41 46.23
N HIS A 135 -4.66 -4.51 46.80
CA HIS A 135 -4.47 -4.81 48.23
C HIS A 135 -3.00 -5.09 48.56
N ALA A 136 -2.52 -4.64 49.73
CA ALA A 136 -1.10 -4.76 50.11
C ALA A 136 -0.63 -6.22 50.14
N GLU A 137 -1.44 -7.13 50.72
CA GLU A 137 -1.13 -8.57 50.88
C GLU A 137 -0.81 -9.31 49.56
N VAL A 138 -1.23 -8.79 48.41
CA VAL A 138 -0.94 -9.44 47.10
C VAL A 138 0.56 -9.65 46.89
N THR A 139 1.36 -8.67 47.29
CA THR A 139 2.82 -8.71 47.15
C THR A 139 3.53 -8.78 48.49
N GLU A 140 2.85 -8.45 49.59
CA GLU A 140 3.39 -8.59 50.94
C GLU A 140 3.69 -10.06 51.24
N HIS A 141 4.91 -10.33 51.67
CA HIS A 141 5.43 -11.69 51.91
C HIS A 141 5.49 -12.61 50.67
N ASN A 142 5.28 -12.10 49.44
CA ASN A 142 5.35 -12.88 48.21
C ASN A 142 6.34 -12.30 47.18
N LYS A 143 7.60 -12.77 47.24
CA LYS A 143 8.68 -12.35 46.32
C LYS A 143 8.49 -12.79 44.86
N TRP A 144 7.45 -13.56 44.55
CA TRP A 144 7.13 -14.03 43.20
C TRP A 144 5.94 -13.27 42.58
N TYR A 145 5.34 -12.34 43.31
CA TYR A 145 4.22 -11.55 42.84
C TYR A 145 4.62 -10.09 42.67
N PHE A 146 4.24 -9.50 41.54
CA PHE A 146 4.42 -8.10 41.22
C PHE A 146 3.09 -7.48 40.80
N ARG A 147 3.00 -6.15 40.80
CA ARG A 147 1.83 -5.43 40.28
C ARG A 147 2.25 -4.26 39.41
N THR A 148 1.56 -4.02 38.30
CA THR A 148 1.77 -2.83 37.44
C THR A 148 0.91 -1.63 37.85
N VAL A 149 0.00 -1.81 38.81
CA VAL A 149 -0.86 -0.78 39.40
C VAL A 149 -0.35 -0.35 40.79
N PHE A 150 -0.79 0.80 41.30
CA PHE A 150 -0.52 1.21 42.68
C PHE A 150 -1.21 0.30 43.72
N ASN A 151 -0.93 0.51 45.02
CA ASN A 151 -1.58 -0.20 46.12
C ASN A 151 -2.59 0.67 46.89
N ASP A 152 -3.49 0.00 47.63
CA ASP A 152 -4.57 0.63 48.41
C ASP A 152 -4.06 1.58 49.50
N ASN A 153 -2.89 1.31 50.09
CA ASN A 153 -2.32 2.20 51.12
C ASN A 153 -1.98 3.55 50.50
N LEU A 154 -1.31 3.56 49.34
CA LEU A 154 -0.98 4.77 48.62
C LEU A 154 -2.25 5.52 48.20
N GLN A 155 -3.26 4.81 47.68
CA GLN A 155 -4.53 5.40 47.27
C GLN A 155 -5.29 6.04 48.44
N GLY A 156 -5.45 5.33 49.56
CA GLY A 156 -6.16 5.85 50.73
C GLY A 156 -5.49 7.08 51.33
N HIS A 157 -4.15 7.08 51.41
CA HIS A 157 -3.38 8.25 51.84
C HIS A 157 -3.54 9.43 50.87
N PHE A 158 -3.49 9.15 49.56
CA PHE A 158 -3.67 10.15 48.51
C PHE A 158 -5.05 10.80 48.59
N LEU A 159 -6.12 10.01 48.67
CA LEU A 159 -7.50 10.50 48.70
C LEU A 159 -7.76 11.40 49.91
N ALA A 160 -7.26 11.05 51.09
CA ALA A 160 -7.41 11.88 52.29
C ALA A 160 -6.65 13.21 52.17
N ASN A 161 -5.43 13.18 51.63
CA ASN A 161 -4.64 14.39 51.34
C ASN A 161 -5.31 15.26 50.28
N TYR A 162 -5.86 14.66 49.24
CA TYR A 162 -6.59 15.39 48.18
C TYR A 162 -7.83 16.07 48.75
N ALA A 163 -8.61 15.37 49.59
CA ALA A 163 -9.79 15.91 50.25
C ALA A 163 -9.46 17.13 51.14
N LYS A 164 -8.40 17.04 51.95
CA LYS A 164 -7.95 18.14 52.82
C LYS A 164 -7.37 19.31 52.04
N ASN A 165 -6.38 19.04 51.18
CA ASN A 165 -5.49 20.09 50.67
C ASN A 165 -6.02 20.73 49.38
N LEU A 166 -6.66 19.97 48.49
CA LEU A 166 -7.17 20.49 47.21
C LEU A 166 -8.68 20.74 47.25
N LEU A 167 -9.46 19.84 47.86
CA LEU A 167 -10.91 20.06 48.02
C LEU A 167 -11.26 20.91 49.26
N GLN A 168 -10.27 21.22 50.11
CA GLN A 168 -10.43 22.07 51.30
C GLN A 168 -11.54 21.59 52.24
N GLN A 169 -11.62 20.27 52.46
CA GLN A 169 -12.63 19.65 53.31
C GLN A 169 -12.04 19.33 54.69
N ASP A 170 -12.63 19.91 55.74
CA ASP A 170 -12.28 19.63 57.14
C ASP A 170 -13.15 18.54 57.77
N THR A 171 -14.20 18.13 57.06
CA THR A 171 -15.18 17.16 57.53
C THR A 171 -15.52 16.15 56.43
N VAL A 172 -15.43 14.87 56.77
CA VAL A 172 -15.71 13.76 55.84
C VAL A 172 -16.57 12.69 56.50
N SER A 173 -17.28 11.92 55.67
CA SER A 173 -17.98 10.70 56.09
C SER A 173 -17.62 9.55 55.14
N ILE A 174 -17.75 8.31 55.62
CA ILE A 174 -17.31 7.12 54.89
C ILE A 174 -18.49 6.16 54.72
N ILE A 175 -18.72 5.71 53.50
CA ILE A 175 -19.59 4.57 53.19
C ILE A 175 -18.70 3.49 52.57
N TYR A 176 -18.65 2.30 53.15
CA TYR A 176 -17.74 1.24 52.72
C TYR A 176 -18.43 -0.12 52.64
N SER A 177 -17.92 -1.02 51.81
CA SER A 177 -18.41 -2.41 51.76
C SER A 177 -17.62 -3.35 52.65
N ASN A 178 -18.28 -4.39 53.15
CA ASN A 178 -17.68 -5.47 53.95
C ASN A 178 -16.81 -6.44 53.11
N THR A 179 -16.12 -5.91 52.10
CA THR A 179 -15.14 -6.65 51.29
C THR A 179 -13.74 -6.33 51.77
N VAL A 180 -12.77 -7.21 51.51
CA VAL A 180 -11.35 -6.98 51.86
C VAL A 180 -10.86 -5.64 51.30
N TYR A 181 -11.25 -5.31 50.05
CA TYR A 181 -10.91 -4.05 49.40
C TYR A 181 -11.59 -2.83 50.07
N GLY A 182 -12.92 -2.85 50.20
CA GLY A 182 -13.68 -1.70 50.71
C GLY A 182 -13.36 -1.36 52.17
N SER A 183 -13.21 -2.39 53.01
CA SER A 183 -12.91 -2.21 54.44
C SER A 183 -11.49 -1.70 54.66
N HIS A 184 -10.50 -2.22 53.94
CA HIS A 184 -9.11 -1.78 54.04
C HIS A 184 -8.94 -0.32 53.56
N LEU A 185 -9.54 0.06 52.44
CA LEU A 185 -9.51 1.45 51.96
C LEU A 185 -10.16 2.43 52.95
N ALA A 186 -11.30 2.06 53.54
CA ALA A 186 -11.97 2.86 54.54
C ALA A 186 -11.09 3.11 55.78
N GLU A 187 -10.40 2.07 56.25
CA GLU A 187 -9.47 2.16 57.39
C GLU A 187 -8.28 3.09 57.10
N VAL A 188 -7.63 2.94 55.95
CA VAL A 188 -6.48 3.78 55.55
C VAL A 188 -6.92 5.24 55.40
N PHE A 189 -8.04 5.49 54.73
CA PHE A 189 -8.57 6.85 54.56
C PHE A 189 -8.94 7.50 55.90
N GLU A 190 -9.61 6.76 56.79
CA GLU A 190 -9.98 7.23 58.13
C GLU A 190 -8.75 7.59 58.97
N THR A 191 -7.77 6.69 59.02
CA THR A 191 -6.54 6.88 59.79
C THR A 191 -5.75 8.09 59.29
N THR A 192 -5.68 8.25 57.97
CA THR A 192 -5.00 9.40 57.35
C THR A 192 -5.75 10.69 57.59
N SER A 193 -7.08 10.70 57.46
CA SER A 193 -7.92 11.88 57.71
C SER A 193 -7.72 12.39 59.14
N LYS A 194 -7.75 11.49 60.13
CA LYS A 194 -7.48 11.83 61.54
C LYS A 194 -6.08 12.42 61.71
N ALA A 195 -5.07 11.86 61.04
CA ALA A 195 -3.69 12.37 61.08
C ALA A 195 -3.53 13.76 60.44
N LEU A 196 -4.41 14.13 59.50
CA LEU A 196 -4.47 15.44 58.83
C LEU A 196 -5.38 16.45 59.53
N ASN A 197 -5.89 16.12 60.74
CA ASN A 197 -6.89 16.91 61.45
C ASN A 197 -8.18 17.15 60.63
N VAL A 198 -8.60 16.15 59.85
CA VAL A 198 -9.91 16.10 59.21
C VAL A 198 -10.83 15.25 60.07
N GLU A 199 -12.01 15.78 60.40
CA GLU A 199 -12.99 15.09 61.23
C GLU A 199 -13.78 14.06 60.41
N VAL A 200 -13.71 12.78 60.81
CA VAL A 200 -14.53 11.71 60.25
C VAL A 200 -15.82 11.62 61.05
N LYS A 201 -16.91 12.25 60.58
CA LYS A 201 -18.17 12.40 61.33
C LYS A 201 -18.97 11.12 61.42
N TYR A 202 -19.14 10.46 60.28
CA TYR A 202 -20.01 9.29 60.17
C TYR A 202 -19.33 8.21 59.33
N LYS A 203 -19.59 6.95 59.69
CA LYS A 203 -19.05 5.77 59.00
C LYS A 203 -20.15 4.71 58.92
N TRP A 204 -20.50 4.31 57.70
CA TRP A 204 -21.55 3.33 57.43
C TRP A 204 -21.01 2.14 56.64
N GLN A 205 -21.41 0.94 57.02
CA GLN A 205 -21.06 -0.31 56.35
C GLN A 205 -22.22 -0.78 55.47
N LEU A 206 -21.90 -1.22 54.24
CA LEU A 206 -22.86 -1.86 53.34
C LEU A 206 -22.96 -3.37 53.60
N GLU A 207 -24.20 -3.86 53.65
CA GLU A 207 -24.54 -5.29 53.73
C GLU A 207 -24.52 -5.97 52.35
N GLN A 208 -24.21 -7.27 52.27
CA GLN A 208 -24.11 -7.98 50.98
C GLN A 208 -25.42 -8.59 50.46
N LYS A 209 -25.52 -8.64 49.12
CA LYS A 209 -26.44 -9.42 48.24
C LYS A 209 -27.96 -9.30 48.49
N ASN A 210 -28.50 -9.79 49.60
CA ASN A 210 -29.96 -9.98 49.74
C ASN A 210 -30.70 -8.72 50.23
N GLU A 211 -30.03 -7.81 50.95
CA GLU A 211 -30.63 -6.58 51.49
C GLU A 211 -29.92 -5.29 51.07
N LEU A 212 -28.94 -5.37 50.17
CA LEU A 212 -28.07 -4.24 49.79
C LEU A 212 -28.87 -2.96 49.46
N ARG A 213 -29.95 -3.07 48.70
CA ARG A 213 -30.79 -1.90 48.36
C ARG A 213 -31.48 -1.29 49.58
N HIS A 214 -32.01 -2.12 50.47
CA HIS A 214 -32.70 -1.66 51.68
C HIS A 214 -31.71 -0.96 52.62
N ASN A 215 -30.55 -1.58 52.85
CA ASN A 215 -29.46 -1.04 53.65
C ASN A 215 -28.94 0.30 53.08
N ILE A 216 -28.71 0.41 51.77
CA ILE A 216 -28.33 1.70 51.15
C ILE A 216 -29.40 2.77 51.41
N VAL A 217 -30.69 2.45 51.23
CA VAL A 217 -31.76 3.43 51.46
C VAL A 217 -31.80 3.90 52.91
N GLN A 218 -31.60 3.00 53.88
CA GLN A 218 -31.51 3.37 55.30
C GLN A 218 -30.35 4.33 55.57
N ILE A 219 -29.14 3.98 55.10
CA ILE A 219 -27.94 4.80 55.24
C ILE A 219 -28.15 6.19 54.62
N LEU A 220 -28.73 6.25 53.41
CA LEU A 220 -28.95 7.53 52.72
C LEU A 220 -30.03 8.39 53.37
N ASN A 221 -31.06 7.79 53.98
CA ASN A 221 -32.04 8.53 54.77
C ASN A 221 -31.42 9.12 56.03
N GLU A 222 -30.54 8.37 56.71
CA GLU A 222 -29.76 8.89 57.83
C GLU A 222 -28.85 10.02 57.37
N LEU A 223 -28.05 9.81 56.32
CA LEU A 223 -27.16 10.82 55.74
C LEU A 223 -27.92 12.12 55.39
N ARG A 224 -29.13 12.04 54.84
CA ARG A 224 -29.95 13.22 54.52
C ARG A 224 -30.36 14.02 55.76
N SER A 225 -30.45 13.38 56.92
CA SER A 225 -30.70 14.06 58.20
C SER A 225 -29.45 14.72 58.80
N LYS A 226 -28.25 14.38 58.30
CA LYS A 226 -26.96 14.88 58.80
C LYS A 226 -26.39 15.97 57.89
N GLN A 227 -26.75 17.23 58.15
CA GLN A 227 -26.25 18.36 57.35
C GLN A 227 -24.73 18.60 57.51
N ASP A 228 -24.13 18.07 58.57
CA ASP A 228 -22.71 18.19 58.89
C ASP A 228 -21.85 17.03 58.34
N ALA A 229 -22.40 16.16 57.48
CA ALA A 229 -21.70 14.98 56.98
C ALA A 229 -20.48 15.27 56.07
N GLY A 230 -20.33 16.51 55.60
CA GLY A 230 -19.18 16.93 54.79
C GLY A 230 -19.05 16.17 53.46
N LEU A 231 -17.82 15.93 53.01
CA LEU A 231 -17.53 15.14 51.79
C LEU A 231 -17.69 13.63 52.08
N ILE A 232 -18.29 12.89 51.14
CA ILE A 232 -18.56 11.46 51.31
C ILE A 232 -17.54 10.64 50.52
N PHE A 233 -16.77 9.81 51.22
CA PHE A 233 -15.90 8.80 50.62
C PHE A 233 -16.64 7.48 50.43
N LEU A 234 -16.70 7.00 49.18
CA LEU A 234 -17.38 5.76 48.80
C LEU A 234 -16.37 4.62 48.60
N ALA A 235 -15.98 3.95 49.68
CA ALA A 235 -15.02 2.85 49.67
C ALA A 235 -15.69 1.51 49.27
N THR A 236 -16.12 1.42 48.01
CA THR A 236 -16.82 0.23 47.46
C THR A 236 -16.30 -0.13 46.08
N HIS A 237 -16.67 -1.32 45.58
CA HIS A 237 -16.45 -1.66 44.18
C HIS A 237 -17.50 -1.00 43.27
N ALA A 238 -17.20 -0.91 41.96
CA ALA A 238 -18.09 -0.31 40.96
C ALA A 238 -19.53 -0.85 40.95
N PRO A 239 -19.79 -2.17 41.05
CA PRO A 239 -21.17 -2.67 40.99
C PRO A 239 -22.06 -2.16 42.13
N GLU A 240 -21.51 -2.13 43.36
CA GLU A 240 -22.17 -1.55 44.55
C GLU A 240 -22.32 -0.03 44.39
N GLY A 241 -21.25 0.61 43.90
CA GLY A 241 -21.17 2.05 43.67
C GLY A 241 -22.22 2.58 42.69
N VAL A 242 -22.56 1.82 41.64
CA VAL A 242 -23.61 2.19 40.68
C VAL A 242 -24.96 2.34 41.38
N MET A 243 -25.32 1.40 42.26
CA MET A 243 -26.59 1.47 43.00
C MET A 243 -26.56 2.61 44.02
N LEU A 244 -25.46 2.76 44.74
CA LEU A 244 -25.27 3.79 45.75
C LEU A 244 -25.35 5.20 45.17
N VAL A 245 -24.57 5.49 44.13
CA VAL A 245 -24.56 6.80 43.45
C VAL A 245 -25.91 7.11 42.82
N LYS A 246 -26.55 6.11 42.20
CA LYS A 246 -27.90 6.30 41.65
C LYS A 246 -28.86 6.80 42.72
N LEU A 247 -28.88 6.17 43.88
CA LEU A 247 -29.78 6.53 44.97
C LEU A 247 -29.40 7.88 45.60
N ILE A 248 -28.10 8.17 45.77
CA ILE A 248 -27.61 9.48 46.23
C ILE A 248 -28.14 10.61 45.33
N LYS A 249 -27.98 10.47 44.01
CA LYS A 249 -28.42 11.47 43.03
C LYS A 249 -29.95 11.55 42.92
N ASP A 250 -30.66 10.42 42.96
CA ASP A 250 -32.13 10.39 42.95
C ASP A 250 -32.74 11.04 44.21
N MET A 251 -32.09 10.88 45.37
CA MET A 251 -32.47 11.52 46.63
C MET A 251 -31.99 12.98 46.75
N LYS A 252 -31.31 13.51 45.73
CA LYS A 252 -30.79 14.89 45.69
C LYS A 252 -29.85 15.23 46.84
N ILE A 253 -29.08 14.26 47.32
CA ILE A 253 -28.01 14.50 48.30
C ILE A 253 -26.90 15.29 47.59
N LYS A 254 -26.55 16.46 48.14
CA LYS A 254 -25.66 17.44 47.49
C LYS A 254 -24.20 17.35 47.92
N ASN A 255 -23.89 16.52 48.92
CA ASN A 255 -22.53 16.37 49.44
C ASN A 255 -21.55 15.99 48.31
N PRO A 256 -20.34 16.57 48.27
CA PRO A 256 -19.29 16.15 47.34
C PRO A 256 -18.98 14.66 47.52
N LEU A 257 -18.72 13.97 46.41
CA LEU A 257 -18.40 12.54 46.42
C LEU A 257 -16.95 12.35 45.97
N ILE A 258 -16.19 11.59 46.77
CA ILE A 258 -14.89 11.05 46.37
C ILE A 258 -14.94 9.53 46.37
N ALA A 259 -14.29 8.88 45.41
CA ALA A 259 -14.34 7.44 45.23
C ALA A 259 -13.00 6.85 44.77
N PRO A 260 -12.74 5.56 45.02
CA PRO A 260 -11.50 4.90 44.64
C PRO A 260 -11.51 4.50 43.15
N ASP A 261 -10.39 3.95 42.68
CA ASP A 261 -10.12 3.49 41.30
C ASP A 261 -11.16 2.56 40.71
N SER A 262 -11.88 1.79 41.54
CA SER A 262 -12.97 0.96 41.03
C SER A 262 -14.01 1.78 40.24
N TYR A 263 -14.25 3.03 40.65
CA TYR A 263 -15.21 3.94 40.00
C TYR A 263 -14.70 4.50 38.66
N ALA A 264 -13.42 4.36 38.33
CA ALA A 264 -12.88 4.73 37.02
C ALA A 264 -13.15 3.66 35.96
N SER A 265 -13.64 2.48 36.37
CA SER A 265 -13.91 1.37 35.46
C SER A 265 -15.10 1.63 34.54
N LYS A 266 -15.06 1.00 33.35
CA LYS A 266 -16.18 0.99 32.41
C LYS A 266 -17.46 0.40 33.03
N SER A 267 -17.33 -0.56 33.94
CA SER A 267 -18.47 -1.12 34.68
C SER A 267 -19.24 -0.06 35.49
N PHE A 268 -18.55 0.97 36.01
CA PHE A 268 -19.19 2.05 36.74
C PHE A 268 -19.95 2.98 35.78
N SER A 269 -19.27 3.54 34.78
CA SER A 269 -19.90 4.49 33.83
C SER A 269 -21.04 3.84 33.03
N GLU A 270 -20.88 2.59 32.58
CA GLU A 270 -21.90 1.89 31.81
C GLU A 270 -23.05 1.36 32.66
N GLY A 271 -22.83 1.16 33.97
CA GLY A 271 -23.85 0.69 34.89
C GLY A 271 -25.11 1.57 34.95
N PHE A 272 -24.98 2.83 34.52
CA PHE A 272 -26.07 3.80 34.47
C PHE A 272 -26.83 3.82 33.13
N LYS A 273 -26.29 3.28 32.04
CA LYS A 273 -26.89 3.32 30.68
C LYS A 273 -28.32 2.77 30.63
N LYS A 274 -28.66 1.85 31.54
CA LYS A 274 -30.00 1.27 31.66
C LYS A 274 -31.06 2.24 32.21
N TYR A 275 -30.67 3.33 32.89
CA TYR A 275 -31.60 4.26 33.54
C TYR A 275 -32.05 5.38 32.60
N ILE A 276 -33.35 5.72 32.66
CA ILE A 276 -33.97 6.74 31.78
C ILE A 276 -33.32 8.12 31.94
N LYS A 277 -32.94 8.51 33.17
CA LYS A 277 -32.32 9.82 33.42
C LYS A 277 -30.96 9.95 32.74
N GLU A 278 -30.16 8.88 32.74
CA GLU A 278 -28.87 8.82 32.05
C GLU A 278 -29.06 8.92 30.52
N LYS A 279 -30.07 8.24 29.98
CA LYS A 279 -30.41 8.31 28.55
C LYS A 279 -30.89 9.70 28.10
N ARG A 280 -31.55 10.46 28.99
CA ARG A 280 -32.04 11.82 28.71
C ARG A 280 -30.95 12.88 28.87
N THR A 281 -30.11 12.71 29.88
CA THR A 281 -29.02 13.62 30.19
C THR A 281 -27.80 12.78 30.51
N LEU A 282 -26.93 12.68 29.53
CA LEU A 282 -25.69 11.96 29.67
C LEU A 282 -24.87 12.52 30.85
N GLY A 283 -24.37 11.62 31.67
CA GLY A 283 -23.62 11.94 32.88
C GLY A 283 -24.50 12.43 34.02
N TYR A 284 -25.83 12.27 33.96
CA TYR A 284 -26.74 12.68 35.04
C TYR A 284 -26.31 12.10 36.38
N TYR A 285 -25.95 10.81 36.40
CA TYR A 285 -25.54 10.14 37.63
C TYR A 285 -24.06 10.33 37.97
N THR A 286 -23.18 10.44 36.97
CA THR A 286 -21.73 10.44 37.19
C THR A 286 -21.14 11.82 37.40
N SER A 287 -21.81 12.90 36.96
CA SER A 287 -21.22 14.24 36.97
C SER A 287 -20.78 14.68 38.37
N ASP A 288 -19.61 15.31 38.40
CA ASP A 288 -18.93 15.89 39.56
C ASP A 288 -18.47 14.88 40.62
N ILE A 289 -18.42 13.60 40.28
CA ILE A 289 -17.78 12.58 41.12
C ILE A 289 -16.27 12.63 40.90
N HIS A 290 -15.54 12.80 42.01
CA HIS A 290 -14.09 12.80 42.06
C HIS A 290 -13.59 11.37 42.28
N VAL A 291 -12.74 10.87 41.39
CA VAL A 291 -12.31 9.47 41.37
C VAL A 291 -10.80 9.38 41.27
N SER A 292 -10.15 8.71 42.22
CA SER A 292 -8.73 8.35 42.03
C SER A 292 -8.62 7.30 40.94
N THR A 293 -7.57 7.31 40.12
CA THR A 293 -7.38 6.30 39.08
C THR A 293 -5.88 6.11 38.80
N PRO A 294 -5.44 4.90 38.42
CA PRO A 294 -4.06 4.67 38.03
C PRO A 294 -3.73 5.21 36.63
N PHE A 295 -4.75 5.54 35.83
CA PHE A 295 -4.58 6.02 34.47
C PHE A 295 -5.74 6.91 34.04
N LEU A 296 -5.43 8.00 33.35
CA LEU A 296 -6.40 8.88 32.70
C LEU A 296 -6.08 8.95 31.21
N PHE A 297 -7.09 8.74 30.37
CA PHE A 297 -6.87 8.59 28.93
C PHE A 297 -6.43 9.91 28.25
N ASP A 298 -6.75 11.07 28.83
CA ASP A 298 -6.26 12.38 28.38
C ASP A 298 -4.75 12.60 28.64
N THR A 299 -4.15 11.80 29.53
CA THR A 299 -2.70 11.73 29.81
C THR A 299 -1.98 10.59 29.09
N ALA A 300 -2.69 9.82 28.25
CA ALA A 300 -2.14 8.64 27.60
C ALA A 300 -0.99 8.98 26.64
N ASN A 301 0.07 8.16 26.69
CA ASN A 301 1.17 8.26 25.73
C ASN A 301 0.75 7.75 24.33
N ARG A 302 1.62 7.96 23.34
CA ARG A 302 1.39 7.54 21.95
C ARG A 302 0.98 6.07 21.83
N ASN A 303 1.72 5.16 22.47
CA ASN A 303 1.48 3.73 22.33
C ASN A 303 0.12 3.30 22.90
N ALA A 304 -0.30 3.92 24.01
CA ALA A 304 -1.62 3.71 24.58
C ALA A 304 -2.74 4.23 23.66
N GLN A 305 -2.58 5.43 23.08
CA GLN A 305 -3.54 5.97 22.11
C GLN A 305 -3.69 5.02 20.89
N GLN A 306 -2.56 4.56 20.34
CA GLN A 306 -2.56 3.64 19.20
C GLN A 306 -3.20 2.29 19.53
N LEU A 307 -2.90 1.69 20.69
CA LEU A 307 -3.55 0.46 21.11
C LEU A 307 -5.07 0.64 21.22
N ASN A 308 -5.52 1.75 21.80
CA ASN A 308 -6.95 2.03 21.92
C ASN A 308 -7.62 2.11 20.54
N SER A 309 -7.03 2.85 19.60
CA SER A 309 -7.55 2.97 18.23
C SER A 309 -7.61 1.62 17.52
N ILE A 310 -6.53 0.82 17.58
CA ILE A 310 -6.49 -0.52 16.96
C ILE A 310 -7.51 -1.47 17.60
N TYR A 311 -7.68 -1.38 18.92
CA TYR A 311 -8.64 -2.20 19.64
C TYR A 311 -10.08 -1.82 19.27
N GLU A 312 -10.38 -0.53 19.21
CA GLU A 312 -11.70 0.00 18.84
C GLU A 312 -12.04 -0.33 17.38
N GLU A 313 -11.10 -0.19 16.45
CA GLU A 313 -11.26 -0.60 15.05
C GLU A 313 -11.57 -2.10 14.93
N LYS A 314 -10.85 -2.94 15.69
CA LYS A 314 -11.00 -4.40 15.59
C LYS A 314 -12.26 -4.93 16.28
N TYR A 315 -12.66 -4.34 17.40
CA TYR A 315 -13.70 -4.89 18.27
C TYR A 315 -14.94 -4.01 18.43
N GLY A 316 -14.95 -2.79 17.88
CA GLY A 316 -16.07 -1.86 17.95
C GLY A 316 -16.39 -1.34 19.35
N GLU A 317 -15.44 -1.43 20.28
CA GLU A 317 -15.63 -1.03 21.68
C GLU A 317 -14.36 -0.37 22.23
N GLN A 318 -14.53 0.64 23.10
CA GLN A 318 -13.40 1.29 23.78
C GLN A 318 -12.70 0.36 24.77
N LEU A 319 -11.36 0.45 24.81
CA LEU A 319 -10.51 -0.38 25.66
C LEU A 319 -10.60 0.07 27.13
N PRO A 320 -10.91 -0.85 28.08
CA PRO A 320 -10.96 -0.50 29.49
C PRO A 320 -9.56 -0.30 30.09
N LEU A 321 -9.46 0.53 31.12
CA LEU A 321 -8.20 0.96 31.75
C LEU A 321 -7.32 -0.24 32.17
N GLN A 322 -7.92 -1.27 32.77
CA GLN A 322 -7.20 -2.46 33.26
C GLN A 322 -6.43 -3.19 32.15
N ALA A 323 -6.90 -3.10 30.91
CA ALA A 323 -6.27 -3.76 29.78
C ALA A 323 -4.92 -3.14 29.40
N PHE A 324 -4.73 -1.83 29.59
CA PHE A 324 -3.42 -1.20 29.42
C PHE A 324 -2.40 -1.76 30.43
N PHE A 325 -2.80 -1.93 31.69
CA PHE A 325 -1.94 -2.52 32.73
C PHE A 325 -1.64 -4.00 32.50
N ALA A 326 -2.57 -4.75 31.89
CA ALA A 326 -2.34 -6.13 31.48
C ALA A 326 -1.32 -6.22 30.33
N VAL A 327 -1.36 -5.27 29.38
CA VAL A 327 -0.34 -5.13 28.34
C VAL A 327 1.00 -4.74 28.95
N ASP A 328 1.05 -3.80 29.90
CA ASP A 328 2.28 -3.45 30.62
C ASP A 328 2.88 -4.65 31.37
N ALA A 329 2.05 -5.50 31.98
CA ALA A 329 2.51 -6.74 32.59
C ALA A 329 3.16 -7.67 31.54
N ALA A 330 2.58 -7.78 30.35
CA ALA A 330 3.19 -8.53 29.25
C ALA A 330 4.51 -7.90 28.79
N ILE A 331 4.57 -6.58 28.62
CA ILE A 331 5.79 -5.83 28.26
C ILE A 331 6.91 -6.13 29.28
N VAL A 332 6.62 -6.02 30.57
CA VAL A 332 7.58 -6.30 31.66
C VAL A 332 8.09 -7.75 31.59
N ILE A 333 7.20 -8.72 31.42
CA ILE A 333 7.59 -10.14 31.29
C ILE A 333 8.49 -10.36 30.07
N LEU A 334 8.13 -9.81 28.91
CA LEU A 334 8.90 -9.99 27.69
C LEU A 334 10.26 -9.31 27.76
N GLU A 335 10.35 -8.14 28.37
CA GLU A 335 11.61 -7.43 28.55
C GLU A 335 12.53 -8.15 29.55
N ALA A 336 11.97 -8.67 30.64
CA ALA A 336 12.69 -9.55 31.57
C ALA A 336 13.23 -10.82 30.88
N ILE A 337 12.51 -11.39 29.91
CA ILE A 337 12.99 -12.53 29.11
C ILE A 337 14.17 -12.12 28.21
N LYS A 338 14.14 -10.93 27.60
CA LYS A 338 15.26 -10.45 26.77
C LYS A 338 16.53 -10.19 27.57
N GLN A 339 16.38 -9.72 28.81
CA GLN A 339 17.50 -9.36 29.69
C GLN A 339 17.99 -10.50 30.58
N SER A 340 17.40 -11.70 30.49
CA SER A 340 17.79 -12.87 31.28
C SER A 340 18.44 -13.98 30.43
N ASP A 341 19.18 -14.88 31.07
CA ASP A 341 19.64 -16.15 30.45
C ASP A 341 18.44 -17.11 30.29
N PHE A 342 17.56 -16.79 29.34
CA PHE A 342 16.37 -17.57 29.03
C PHE A 342 16.68 -18.67 28.01
N ARG A 343 16.52 -19.93 28.42
CA ARG A 343 16.83 -21.11 27.61
C ARG A 343 15.57 -21.67 26.94
N GLY A 344 14.44 -21.57 27.62
CA GLY A 344 13.12 -21.93 27.11
C GLY A 344 13.03 -23.40 26.68
N LYS A 345 13.51 -24.31 27.54
CA LYS A 345 13.37 -25.77 27.41
C LYS A 345 12.58 -26.28 28.62
N PRO A 346 11.76 -27.35 28.48
CA PRO A 346 10.99 -27.89 29.61
C PRO A 346 11.83 -28.23 30.85
N LYS A 347 13.06 -28.74 30.64
CA LYS A 347 14.01 -29.07 31.73
C LYS A 347 14.61 -27.84 32.42
N THR A 348 14.65 -26.68 31.77
CA THR A 348 15.23 -25.44 32.32
C THR A 348 14.16 -24.51 32.88
N LEU A 349 12.88 -24.84 32.73
CA LEU A 349 11.76 -23.94 33.00
C LEU A 349 11.76 -23.34 34.42
N LYS A 350 12.16 -24.13 35.43
CA LYS A 350 12.29 -23.64 36.82
C LYS A 350 13.39 -22.59 36.98
N ILE A 351 14.51 -22.76 36.27
CA ILE A 351 15.62 -21.81 36.25
C ILE A 351 15.22 -20.58 35.43
N ASP A 352 14.58 -20.78 34.27
CA ASP A 352 14.09 -19.70 33.42
C ASP A 352 13.11 -18.79 34.19
N ARG A 353 12.14 -19.36 34.92
CA ARG A 353 11.22 -18.60 35.80
C ARG A 353 11.96 -17.82 36.88
N LYS A 354 12.98 -18.43 37.49
CA LYS A 354 13.83 -17.77 38.50
C LYS A 354 14.57 -16.58 37.91
N ASN A 355 15.19 -16.76 36.74
CA ASN A 355 15.95 -15.73 36.03
C ASN A 355 15.05 -14.57 35.59
N ILE A 356 13.83 -14.84 35.11
CA ILE A 356 12.85 -13.80 34.78
C ILE A 356 12.46 -13.00 36.03
N ARG A 357 12.18 -13.68 37.15
CA ARG A 357 11.85 -13.02 38.41
C ARG A 357 13.01 -12.16 38.93
N ASP A 358 14.24 -12.65 38.85
CA ASP A 358 15.44 -11.87 39.19
C ASP A 358 15.61 -10.67 38.24
N ALA A 359 15.40 -10.83 36.93
CA ALA A 359 15.44 -9.75 35.95
C ALA A 359 14.44 -8.62 36.28
N ILE A 360 13.21 -8.95 36.66
CA ILE A 360 12.19 -7.96 37.06
C ILE A 360 12.65 -7.11 38.25
N THR A 361 13.39 -7.69 39.20
CA THR A 361 13.89 -6.95 40.38
C THR A 361 14.99 -5.92 40.06
N PHE A 362 15.58 -5.97 38.86
CA PHE A 362 16.49 -4.93 38.38
C PHE A 362 15.75 -3.70 37.84
N PHE A 363 14.47 -3.81 37.48
CA PHE A 363 13.67 -2.64 37.10
C PHE A 363 13.20 -1.92 38.36
N ASN A 364 14.08 -1.27 39.10
CA ASN A 364 13.78 -0.73 40.43
C ASN A 364 13.95 0.80 40.55
N SER A 365 14.38 1.47 39.48
CA SER A 365 14.52 2.92 39.41
C SER A 365 13.96 3.47 38.09
N PRO A 366 13.65 4.77 37.99
CA PRO A 366 13.24 5.40 36.73
C PRO A 366 14.22 5.18 35.57
N GLU A 367 15.53 5.17 35.83
CA GLU A 367 16.59 4.99 34.82
C GLU A 367 16.64 3.55 34.30
N GLN A 368 16.17 2.59 35.10
CA GLN A 368 16.08 1.17 34.76
C GLN A 368 14.64 0.74 34.45
N ALA A 369 13.71 1.70 34.37
CA ALA A 369 12.30 1.41 34.18
C ALA A 369 12.01 0.98 32.73
N ILE A 370 10.96 0.18 32.59
CA ILE A 370 10.45 -0.19 31.27
C ILE A 370 9.31 0.74 30.90
N GLU A 371 9.45 1.44 29.79
CA GLU A 371 8.36 2.24 29.25
C GLU A 371 7.21 1.34 28.78
N GLY A 372 6.05 1.47 29.44
CA GLY A 372 4.80 0.82 29.05
C GLY A 372 3.77 1.82 28.54
N TYR A 373 2.55 1.34 28.33
CA TYR A 373 1.41 2.13 27.87
C TYR A 373 0.84 2.98 29.01
N THR A 374 1.05 2.55 30.26
CA THR A 374 0.64 3.30 31.46
C THR A 374 1.82 4.05 32.10
N GLY A 375 2.81 4.43 31.30
CA GLY A 375 4.05 5.09 31.73
C GLY A 375 5.15 4.11 32.16
N LEU A 376 6.12 4.60 32.92
CA LEU A 376 7.28 3.82 33.38
C LEU A 376 6.85 2.70 34.35
N ASN A 377 7.41 1.50 34.15
CA ASN A 377 7.23 0.33 35.00
C ASN A 377 8.55 -0.02 35.69
N TYR A 378 8.62 0.25 36.99
CA TYR A 378 9.70 -0.15 37.89
C TYR A 378 9.12 -0.44 39.28
N PHE A 379 9.75 -1.34 40.02
CA PHE A 379 9.20 -2.00 41.20
C PHE A 379 10.01 -1.71 42.46
N ASP A 380 9.31 -1.48 43.57
CA ASP A 380 9.94 -1.44 44.90
C ASP A 380 10.45 -2.84 45.31
N SER A 381 11.16 -2.91 46.44
CA SER A 381 11.70 -4.17 46.98
C SER A 381 10.63 -5.22 47.33
N ARG A 382 9.35 -4.84 47.34
CA ARG A 382 8.20 -5.71 47.57
C ARG A 382 7.45 -6.07 46.29
N GLY A 383 7.92 -5.64 45.11
CA GLY A 383 7.27 -5.93 43.83
C GLY A 383 6.10 -5.00 43.48
N ASN A 384 5.97 -3.85 44.15
CA ASN A 384 4.97 -2.84 43.80
C ASN A 384 5.49 -1.88 42.75
N ALA A 385 4.74 -1.68 41.66
CA ALA A 385 5.06 -0.59 40.75
C ALA A 385 4.93 0.77 41.46
N THR A 386 5.94 1.62 41.29
CA THR A 386 5.90 2.99 41.80
C THR A 386 5.20 3.87 40.78
N LYS A 387 3.87 3.95 40.88
CA LYS A 387 3.02 4.76 39.99
C LYS A 387 2.31 5.89 40.76
N SER A 388 2.13 7.02 40.10
CA SER A 388 1.30 8.11 40.63
C SER A 388 -0.16 7.68 40.72
N VAL A 389 -0.83 8.12 41.78
CA VAL A 389 -2.29 8.09 41.85
C VAL A 389 -2.77 9.37 41.18
N LEU A 390 -3.58 9.25 40.14
CA LEU A 390 -4.16 10.40 39.45
C LEU A 390 -5.56 10.66 39.98
N MET A 391 -6.01 11.91 39.87
CA MET A 391 -7.36 12.30 40.21
C MET A 391 -8.15 12.69 38.97
N GLY A 392 -9.26 11.99 38.73
CA GLY A 392 -10.21 12.32 37.68
C GLY A 392 -11.50 12.90 38.24
N VAL A 393 -12.22 13.62 37.39
CA VAL A 393 -13.59 14.07 37.65
C VAL A 393 -14.48 13.67 36.48
N TYR A 394 -15.66 13.14 36.78
CA TYR A 394 -16.65 12.83 35.76
C TYR A 394 -17.34 14.11 35.27
N LYS A 395 -17.30 14.35 33.95
CA LYS A 395 -18.03 15.40 33.25
C LYS A 395 -18.69 14.81 32.01
N LYS A 396 -20.01 14.95 31.88
CA LYS A 396 -20.77 14.38 30.75
C LYS A 396 -20.45 12.89 30.51
N ASN A 397 -20.36 12.09 31.58
CA ASN A 397 -19.99 10.66 31.53
C ASN A 397 -18.54 10.33 31.09
N HIS A 398 -17.69 11.33 30.82
CA HIS A 398 -16.26 11.14 30.60
C HIS A 398 -15.50 11.38 31.90
N LEU A 399 -14.57 10.49 32.22
CA LEU A 399 -13.59 10.71 33.29
C LEU A 399 -12.41 11.46 32.71
N ILE A 400 -12.23 12.72 33.12
CA ILE A 400 -11.11 13.58 32.70
C ILE A 400 -10.27 13.95 33.91
N SER A 401 -9.02 14.34 33.70
CA SER A 401 -8.12 14.84 34.75
C SER A 401 -8.77 15.97 35.55
N THR A 402 -8.52 16.09 36.84
CA THR A 402 -8.79 17.37 37.55
C THR A 402 -7.75 18.41 37.16
N PHE A 403 -8.12 19.70 37.21
CA PHE A 403 -7.20 20.82 36.90
C PHE A 403 -5.96 20.89 37.80
N GLN A 404 -6.01 20.22 38.95
CA GLN A 404 -4.89 20.11 39.89
C GLN A 404 -4.68 18.64 40.21
N GLN A 405 -3.46 18.16 39.99
CA GLN A 405 -3.01 16.81 40.36
C GLN A 405 -2.06 16.89 41.55
N LEU A 406 -2.02 15.84 42.36
CA LEU A 406 -0.97 15.63 43.36
C LEU A 406 -0.07 14.50 42.86
N ASN A 407 1.24 14.72 42.90
CA ASN A 407 2.22 13.73 42.50
C ASN A 407 3.16 13.44 43.65
N LEU A 408 3.56 12.18 43.82
CA LEU A 408 4.49 11.78 44.88
C LEU A 408 5.89 12.31 44.57
N VAL A 409 6.57 12.89 45.57
CA VAL A 409 8.00 13.21 45.46
C VAL A 409 8.79 11.90 45.43
N PRO A 410 9.63 11.67 44.42
CA PRO A 410 10.53 10.51 44.39
C PRO A 410 11.46 10.48 45.61
N TYR A 411 11.74 9.28 46.13
CA TYR A 411 12.46 9.06 47.40
C TYR A 411 13.85 9.74 47.48
N TYR A 412 14.53 9.96 46.36
CA TYR A 412 15.84 10.61 46.30
C TYR A 412 15.78 12.16 46.38
N LEU A 413 14.59 12.76 46.24
CA LEU A 413 14.40 14.21 46.31
C LEU A 413 13.94 14.70 47.70
N ASP A 414 13.56 13.80 48.60
CA ASP A 414 13.09 14.13 49.96
C ASP A 414 14.15 14.90 50.79
N GLU A 415 15.44 14.78 50.46
CA GLU A 415 16.54 15.43 51.21
C GLU A 415 16.86 16.88 50.77
N TYR A 416 16.34 17.36 49.62
CA TYR A 416 16.84 18.58 48.96
C TYR A 416 15.81 19.71 48.73
N HIS A 417 14.73 19.77 49.51
CA HIS A 417 13.68 20.79 49.35
C HIS A 417 14.12 22.23 49.72
N GLN A 418 14.88 22.90 48.84
CA GLN A 418 15.21 24.33 48.89
C GLN A 418 15.09 25.06 47.52
N GLN A 419 14.29 24.56 46.58
CA GLN A 419 14.01 25.26 45.30
C GLN A 419 12.62 25.95 45.31
N PRO A 420 12.42 27.04 44.55
CA PRO A 420 11.13 27.72 44.50
C PRO A 420 10.10 26.92 43.66
N ALA A 421 8.95 26.65 44.31
CA ALA A 421 7.63 26.19 43.82
C ALA A 421 7.60 24.88 43.02
N PRO A 422 7.27 23.76 43.69
CA PRO A 422 5.85 23.42 43.92
C PRO A 422 5.42 23.40 45.40
N ILE A 423 4.09 23.43 45.65
CA ILE A 423 3.53 23.30 47.01
C ILE A 423 3.65 21.83 47.44
N TYR A 424 4.39 21.58 48.53
CA TYR A 424 4.59 20.24 49.07
C TYR A 424 3.60 19.93 50.21
N PHE A 425 3.00 18.74 50.17
CA PHE A 425 2.09 18.21 51.19
C PHE A 425 2.66 16.93 51.81
N LEU A 426 2.48 16.76 53.12
CA LEU A 426 2.96 15.59 53.85
C LEU A 426 1.95 14.44 53.79
N ILE A 427 2.36 13.27 53.29
CA ILE A 427 1.47 12.11 53.12
C ILE A 427 1.21 11.39 54.43
N ASN A 428 2.25 11.22 55.26
CA ASN A 428 2.20 10.47 56.52
C ASN A 428 3.38 10.80 57.45
N LYS A 429 3.39 10.20 58.65
CA LYS A 429 4.45 10.36 59.66
C LYS A 429 5.87 9.97 59.19
N ASN A 430 5.99 9.23 58.08
CA ASN A 430 7.27 8.80 57.51
C ASN A 430 7.87 9.83 56.54
N LYS A 431 7.38 11.09 56.52
CA LYS A 431 7.96 12.21 55.75
C LYS A 431 7.99 12.06 54.23
N LYS A 432 7.01 11.36 53.64
CA LYS A 432 6.84 11.40 52.18
C LYS A 432 6.09 12.66 51.76
N TYR A 433 6.60 13.36 50.75
CA TYR A 433 5.99 14.58 50.23
C TYR A 433 5.21 14.32 48.93
N MET A 434 4.17 15.11 48.67
CA MET A 434 3.52 15.25 47.37
C MET A 434 3.64 16.67 46.88
N TYR A 435 3.78 16.88 45.58
CA TYR A 435 3.75 18.20 44.97
C TYR A 435 2.51 18.40 44.10
N GLN A 436 2.02 19.63 44.01
CA GLN A 436 0.91 20.00 43.14
C GLN A 436 1.37 20.27 41.70
N THR A 437 0.61 19.76 40.73
CA THR A 437 0.82 20.02 39.29
C THR A 437 -0.46 20.57 38.67
N HIS A 438 -0.36 21.64 37.88
CA HIS A 438 -1.48 22.19 37.14
C HIS A 438 -1.71 21.43 35.83
N VAL A 439 -2.96 21.08 35.55
CA VAL A 439 -3.39 20.45 34.31
C VAL A 439 -4.07 21.49 33.44
N VAL A 440 -3.61 21.57 32.19
CA VAL A 440 -4.17 22.45 31.17
C VAL A 440 -4.78 21.55 30.09
N TYR A 441 -6.08 21.65 29.89
CA TYR A 441 -6.71 21.00 28.75
C TYR A 441 -6.34 21.77 27.48
N THR A 442 -5.78 21.06 26.53
CA THR A 442 -5.30 21.59 25.26
C THR A 442 -6.06 20.93 24.14
N GLY A 443 -6.58 21.74 23.22
CA GLY A 443 -7.14 21.23 21.98
C GLY A 443 -6.56 21.88 20.75
N ILE A 444 -6.48 21.08 19.68
CA ILE A 444 -5.99 21.49 18.36
C ILE A 444 -7.02 21.07 17.30
N GLN A 445 -7.39 21.99 16.43
CA GLN A 445 -8.18 21.70 15.24
C GLN A 445 -7.39 22.11 14.00
N PHE A 446 -7.04 21.13 13.16
CA PHE A 446 -6.32 21.37 11.92
C PHE A 446 -7.24 22.03 10.89
N ASN A 447 -6.78 23.15 10.31
CA ASN A 447 -7.50 23.91 9.29
C ASN A 447 -7.02 23.58 7.87
N GLU A 448 -5.69 23.55 7.67
CA GLU A 448 -5.06 23.27 6.37
C GLU A 448 -3.65 22.72 6.57
N ILE A 449 -3.25 21.77 5.73
CA ILE A 449 -1.88 21.26 5.63
C ILE A 449 -1.43 21.44 4.17
N SER A 450 -0.29 22.10 3.95
CA SER A 450 0.23 22.38 2.62
C SER A 450 1.75 22.23 2.52
N ASP A 451 2.24 22.27 1.28
CA ASP A 451 3.66 22.42 0.95
C ASP A 451 4.61 21.37 1.56
N PHE A 452 4.12 20.14 1.75
CA PHE A 452 4.96 19.07 2.29
C PHE A 452 6.07 18.69 1.29
N ASN A 453 7.31 18.87 1.73
CA ASN A 453 8.50 18.51 0.98
C ASN A 453 9.21 17.32 1.63
N PRO A 454 9.16 16.11 1.02
CA PRO A 454 9.77 14.90 1.60
C PRO A 454 11.31 14.94 1.60
N LYS A 455 11.97 15.84 0.87
CA LYS A 455 13.44 15.97 0.85
C LYS A 455 13.95 16.77 2.04
N THR A 456 13.26 17.86 2.40
CA THR A 456 13.62 18.73 3.53
C THR A 456 12.88 18.38 4.81
N LEU A 457 11.84 17.53 4.72
CA LEU A 457 10.91 17.20 5.79
C LEU A 457 10.23 18.46 6.34
N THR A 458 9.84 19.39 5.49
CA THR A 458 9.19 20.65 5.87
C THR A 458 7.77 20.71 5.32
N TYR A 459 6.88 21.36 6.04
CA TYR A 459 5.49 21.58 5.61
C TYR A 459 4.89 22.79 6.32
N THR A 460 3.81 23.33 5.77
CA THR A 460 3.04 24.43 6.35
C THR A 460 1.79 23.90 7.01
N GLN A 461 1.48 24.41 8.22
CA GLN A 461 0.30 24.02 8.99
C GLN A 461 -0.48 25.25 9.46
N ASP A 462 -1.79 25.29 9.17
CA ASP A 462 -2.77 26.20 9.79
C ASP A 462 -3.69 25.40 10.73
N PHE A 463 -3.87 25.90 11.96
CA PHE A 463 -4.69 25.24 12.97
C PHE A 463 -5.19 26.22 14.04
N PHE A 464 -6.29 25.87 14.69
CA PHE A 464 -6.69 26.47 15.96
C PHE A 464 -6.06 25.72 17.12
N LEU A 465 -5.63 26.47 18.14
CA LEU A 465 -5.10 25.95 19.40
C LEU A 465 -5.82 26.65 20.55
N TRP A 466 -6.37 25.89 21.49
CA TRP A 466 -6.98 26.46 22.69
C TRP A 466 -6.50 25.80 23.97
N PHE A 467 -6.63 26.57 25.05
CA PHE A 467 -6.34 26.15 26.42
C PHE A 467 -7.56 26.36 27.29
N ARG A 468 -7.92 25.35 28.08
CA ARG A 468 -8.88 25.46 29.19
C ARG A 468 -8.19 25.06 30.49
N PHE A 469 -8.23 25.93 31.50
CA PHE A 469 -7.42 25.80 32.71
C PHE A 469 -8.07 26.49 33.90
N GLU A 470 -7.59 26.18 35.11
CA GLU A 470 -8.03 26.83 36.35
C GLU A 470 -6.83 27.46 37.08
N GLY A 471 -7.05 28.64 37.67
CA GLY A 471 -6.06 29.37 38.45
C GLY A 471 -5.23 30.39 37.64
N GLN A 472 -4.33 31.08 38.34
CA GLN A 472 -3.49 32.14 37.76
C GLN A 472 -2.22 31.57 37.12
N ILE A 473 -2.40 30.73 36.09
CA ILE A 473 -1.30 30.20 35.28
C ILE A 473 -1.33 30.81 33.86
N ASN A 474 -0.17 30.85 33.21
CA ASN A 474 -0.02 31.38 31.85
C ASN A 474 0.27 30.25 30.85
N PRO A 475 -0.72 29.39 30.53
CA PRO A 475 -0.48 28.22 29.68
C PRO A 475 -0.04 28.56 28.26
N GLN A 476 -0.27 29.80 27.81
CA GLN A 476 0.07 30.29 26.48
C GLN A 476 1.55 30.61 26.27
N ASP A 477 2.40 30.60 27.29
CA ASP A 477 3.84 30.84 27.10
C ASP A 477 4.56 29.56 26.62
N ILE A 478 4.25 29.16 25.39
CA ILE A 478 4.75 27.94 24.76
C ILE A 478 5.87 28.23 23.75
N VAL A 479 6.62 27.17 23.44
CA VAL A 479 7.57 27.12 22.34
C VAL A 479 7.27 25.86 21.51
N PHE A 480 7.06 26.05 20.21
CA PHE A 480 6.95 24.94 19.26
C PHE A 480 8.34 24.33 19.04
N LEU A 481 8.47 23.02 19.25
CA LEU A 481 9.77 22.34 19.26
C LEU A 481 10.25 21.99 17.86
N ASN A 482 9.32 21.84 16.91
CA ASN A 482 9.61 21.49 15.54
C ASN A 482 9.29 22.61 14.53
N SER A 483 9.00 23.83 14.97
CA SER A 483 8.85 24.95 14.04
C SER A 483 10.20 25.33 13.42
N ILE A 484 10.19 25.77 12.16
CA ILE A 484 11.42 26.23 11.47
C ILE A 484 11.87 27.57 12.06
N GLU A 485 10.91 28.47 12.25
CA GLU A 485 11.11 29.75 12.93
C GLU A 485 10.28 29.80 14.23
N PRO A 486 10.66 30.59 15.24
CA PRO A 486 9.85 30.77 16.44
C PRO A 486 8.49 31.41 16.13
N ILE A 487 7.40 30.74 16.49
CA ILE A 487 6.03 31.22 16.24
C ILE A 487 5.43 31.79 17.55
N PRO A 488 5.18 33.10 17.66
CA PRO A 488 4.46 33.68 18.80
C PRO A 488 2.94 33.44 18.68
N LEU A 489 2.27 33.16 19.80
CA LEU A 489 0.80 32.97 19.83
C LEU A 489 0.00 34.27 19.62
N GLY A 490 0.61 35.44 19.87
CA GLY A 490 -0.08 36.73 19.78
C GLY A 490 -1.22 36.88 20.80
N THR A 491 -2.22 37.70 20.46
CA THR A 491 -3.43 37.88 21.28
C THR A 491 -4.45 36.78 20.99
N PRO A 492 -5.18 36.28 22.00
CA PRO A 492 -6.21 35.26 21.78
C PRO A 492 -7.34 35.81 20.90
N LEU A 493 -7.86 34.96 20.02
CA LEU A 493 -9.07 35.21 19.22
C LEU A 493 -10.34 35.24 20.08
N ALA A 494 -10.35 34.46 21.16
CA ALA A 494 -11.41 34.45 22.15
C ALA A 494 -10.81 34.17 23.53
N GLU A 495 -11.30 34.87 24.54
CA GLU A 495 -10.95 34.66 25.94
C GLU A 495 -12.23 34.73 26.77
N GLU A 496 -12.52 33.67 27.53
CA GLU A 496 -13.71 33.54 28.36
C GLU A 496 -13.33 32.99 29.73
N THR A 497 -14.08 33.36 30.77
CA THR A 497 -13.94 32.75 32.10
C THR A 497 -15.32 32.42 32.65
N VAL A 498 -15.55 31.13 32.92
CA VAL A 498 -16.81 30.59 33.43
C VAL A 498 -16.55 29.91 34.77
N GLY A 499 -17.03 30.51 35.85
CA GLY A 499 -16.75 30.02 37.20
C GLY A 499 -15.25 30.12 37.52
N LYS A 500 -14.59 28.97 37.72
CA LYS A 500 -13.14 28.89 37.96
C LYS A 500 -12.34 28.50 36.71
N GLU A 501 -13.03 28.18 35.61
CA GLU A 501 -12.40 27.74 34.37
C GLU A 501 -12.19 28.93 33.43
N SER A 502 -10.97 29.11 32.96
CA SER A 502 -10.60 30.07 31.92
C SER A 502 -10.36 29.36 30.60
N TYR A 503 -10.74 30.00 29.49
CA TYR A 503 -10.60 29.52 28.12
C TYR A 503 -9.88 30.56 27.26
N ARG A 504 -8.92 30.14 26.44
CA ARG A 504 -8.22 30.99 25.46
C ARG A 504 -8.05 30.26 24.14
N LEU A 505 -8.43 30.90 23.04
CA LEU A 505 -8.33 30.36 21.66
C LEU A 505 -7.34 31.18 20.82
N TYR A 506 -6.55 30.50 20.00
CA TYR A 506 -5.58 31.09 19.08
C TYR A 506 -5.71 30.43 17.70
N ARG A 507 -5.36 31.16 16.64
CA ARG A 507 -5.12 30.59 15.31
C ARG A 507 -3.64 30.73 14.98
N ILE A 508 -3.03 29.63 14.58
CA ILE A 508 -1.61 29.53 14.30
C ILE A 508 -1.42 29.09 12.86
N LYS A 509 -0.53 29.78 12.15
CA LYS A 509 -0.04 29.37 10.83
C LYS A 509 1.47 29.50 10.82
N GLY A 510 2.16 28.43 10.42
CA GLY A 510 3.62 28.44 10.34
C GLY A 510 4.20 27.20 9.68
N GLU A 511 5.52 27.20 9.52
CA GLU A 511 6.28 26.10 8.93
C GLU A 511 6.89 25.20 10.00
N PHE A 512 6.75 23.89 9.80
CA PHE A 512 7.15 22.86 10.75
C PHE A 512 7.99 21.78 10.08
N LYS A 513 8.79 21.09 10.90
CA LYS A 513 9.57 19.92 10.51
C LYS A 513 8.81 18.63 10.80
N ALA A 514 8.69 17.80 9.78
CA ALA A 514 8.13 16.46 9.84
C ALA A 514 9.14 15.46 10.38
N ASN A 515 8.64 14.40 11.00
CA ASN A 515 9.44 13.24 11.38
C ASN A 515 9.19 12.08 10.42
N VAL A 516 10.24 11.33 10.09
CA VAL A 516 10.11 10.10 9.29
C VAL A 516 9.94 8.93 10.23
N HIS A 517 8.90 8.13 10.03
CA HIS A 517 8.71 6.90 10.77
C HIS A 517 8.80 5.70 9.83
N PHE A 518 9.88 4.91 9.96
CA PHE A 518 10.00 3.66 9.22
C PHE A 518 9.25 2.56 9.97
N SER A 519 8.08 2.16 9.47
CA SER A 519 7.40 0.98 10.00
C SER A 519 8.16 -0.28 9.61
N ARG A 520 8.60 -1.07 10.60
CA ARG A 520 9.30 -2.36 10.35
C ARG A 520 8.44 -3.37 9.58
N SER A 521 7.11 -3.22 9.55
CA SER A 521 6.21 -4.11 8.81
C SER A 521 6.03 -3.72 7.34
N HIS A 522 6.36 -2.48 6.95
CA HIS A 522 6.14 -1.94 5.61
C HIS A 522 7.31 -1.04 5.21
N ILE A 523 8.40 -1.66 4.74
CA ILE A 523 9.67 -0.97 4.47
C ILE A 523 9.64 -0.13 3.17
N PHE A 524 8.59 -0.29 2.35
CA PHE A 524 8.40 0.46 1.09
C PHE A 524 7.35 1.56 1.20
N SER A 525 6.58 1.60 2.28
CA SER A 525 5.75 2.77 2.61
C SER A 525 6.58 3.69 3.52
N THR A 526 7.13 4.76 2.95
CA THR A 526 7.68 5.82 3.81
C THR A 526 6.49 6.57 4.42
N GLU A 527 6.19 6.26 5.68
CA GLU A 527 5.23 7.03 6.44
C GLU A 527 5.91 8.29 7.00
N TYR A 528 5.27 9.43 6.79
CA TYR A 528 5.69 10.69 7.40
C TYR A 528 4.71 11.08 8.49
N ARG A 529 5.24 11.67 9.55
CA ARG A 529 4.48 12.24 10.66
C ARG A 529 4.57 13.76 10.55
N LEU A 530 3.47 14.37 10.12
CA LEU A 530 3.27 15.82 10.08
C LEU A 530 2.59 16.21 11.37
N GLY A 531 3.33 16.71 12.35
CA GLY A 531 2.73 17.05 13.64
C GLY A 531 3.23 18.32 14.26
N VAL A 532 2.40 18.96 15.07
CA VAL A 532 2.77 20.12 15.87
C VAL A 532 3.11 19.64 17.27
N ASN A 533 4.30 19.98 17.75
CA ASN A 533 4.70 19.70 19.12
C ASN A 533 5.15 20.97 19.84
N PHE A 534 4.70 21.15 21.07
CA PHE A 534 5.08 22.30 21.88
C PHE A 534 5.24 21.94 23.34
N ARG A 535 5.96 22.80 24.06
CA ARG A 535 6.08 22.77 25.53
C ARG A 535 5.96 24.17 26.10
N HIS A 536 5.72 24.27 27.40
CA HIS A 536 5.85 25.54 28.10
C HIS A 536 7.31 25.99 28.09
N ARG A 537 7.54 27.30 27.95
CA ARG A 537 8.88 27.92 27.92
C ARG A 537 9.66 27.63 29.20
N ASP A 538 9.07 28.02 30.33
CA ASP A 538 9.72 28.01 31.65
C ASP A 538 9.18 26.99 32.67
N LEU A 539 7.87 26.69 32.66
CA LEU A 539 7.27 25.75 33.61
C LEU A 539 7.61 24.30 33.27
N GLU A 540 8.28 23.65 34.22
CA GLU A 540 8.64 22.23 34.18
C GLU A 540 7.41 21.34 34.33
N ARG A 541 7.55 20.06 33.95
CA ARG A 541 6.48 19.05 34.00
C ARG A 541 5.83 18.94 35.37
N ASN A 542 6.61 19.13 36.43
CA ASN A 542 6.11 19.06 37.81
C ASN A 542 5.14 20.21 38.15
N ASN A 543 5.24 21.34 37.44
CA ASN A 543 4.40 22.50 37.64
C ASN A 543 3.20 22.53 36.67
N LEU A 544 3.39 22.09 35.42
CA LEU A 544 2.37 22.15 34.39
C LEU A 544 2.41 20.94 33.45
N VAL A 545 1.24 20.35 33.22
CA VAL A 545 1.03 19.29 32.23
C VAL A 545 -0.08 19.70 31.26
N TYR A 546 0.21 19.60 29.96
CA TYR A 546 -0.79 19.73 28.91
C TYR A 546 -1.43 18.36 28.64
N VAL A 547 -2.75 18.29 28.69
CA VAL A 547 -3.51 17.06 28.41
C VAL A 547 -4.52 17.33 27.31
N LYS A 548 -4.99 16.30 26.63
CA LYS A 548 -5.99 16.45 25.58
C LYS A 548 -7.31 16.98 26.15
N ASP A 549 -7.86 18.04 25.56
CA ASP A 549 -9.21 18.54 25.91
C ASP A 549 -10.28 17.63 25.30
N VAL A 550 -10.53 16.49 25.94
CA VAL A 550 -11.49 15.48 25.49
C VAL A 550 -12.89 16.08 25.29
N LEU A 551 -13.29 17.04 26.13
CA LEU A 551 -14.61 17.66 26.05
C LEU A 551 -14.71 18.75 24.98
N GLY A 552 -13.64 19.51 24.74
CA GLY A 552 -13.63 20.63 23.79
C GLY A 552 -13.28 20.23 22.36
N MET A 553 -12.49 19.16 22.18
CA MET A 553 -12.15 18.62 20.86
C MET A 553 -13.25 17.71 20.28
N GLU A 554 -14.33 17.48 21.03
CA GLU A 554 -15.45 16.63 20.63
C GLU A 554 -16.79 17.37 20.74
N PRO A 555 -17.57 17.35 19.66
CA PRO A 555 -18.94 16.86 19.82
C PRO A 555 -19.21 15.75 18.81
N VAL A 556 -20.11 14.84 19.20
CA VAL A 556 -20.95 13.94 18.39
C VAL A 556 -20.86 12.51 18.91
N TYR A 557 -21.77 12.24 19.85
CA TYR A 557 -22.46 10.96 19.93
C TYR A 557 -22.92 10.59 18.51
N GLU A 558 -22.16 9.76 17.78
CA GLU A 558 -22.60 8.87 16.68
C GLU A 558 -21.56 8.51 15.61
N SER A 559 -20.33 9.06 15.57
CA SER A 559 -19.34 8.61 14.57
C SER A 559 -18.26 7.70 15.15
N THR A 560 -18.54 6.41 15.11
CA THR A 560 -17.63 5.27 15.34
C THR A 560 -16.56 5.11 14.26
N LEU A 561 -16.16 6.15 13.53
CA LEU A 561 -15.23 6.01 12.42
C LEU A 561 -14.17 7.12 12.44
N LEU A 562 -12.95 6.72 12.83
CA LEU A 562 -11.70 7.44 12.59
C LEU A 562 -11.66 8.03 11.16
N ASP A 563 -12.30 7.31 10.21
CA ASP A 563 -12.45 7.66 8.80
C ASP A 563 -13.08 9.03 8.55
N ASP A 564 -14.06 9.47 9.34
CA ASP A 564 -14.73 10.75 9.07
C ASP A 564 -13.87 11.94 9.49
N LYS A 565 -13.10 11.79 10.57
CA LYS A 565 -12.07 12.78 10.98
C LYS A 565 -10.96 12.84 9.93
N ILE A 566 -10.49 11.69 9.46
CA ILE A 566 -9.45 11.58 8.42
C ILE A 566 -9.94 12.19 7.10
N LYS A 567 -11.18 11.89 6.67
CA LYS A 567 -11.77 12.45 5.44
C LYS A 567 -11.86 13.97 5.50
N ASN A 568 -12.30 14.55 6.61
CA ASN A 568 -12.38 16.00 6.76
C ASN A 568 -10.99 16.64 6.65
N ILE A 569 -9.98 16.10 7.33
CA ILE A 569 -8.62 16.63 7.26
C ILE A 569 -8.03 16.43 5.86
N GLN A 570 -8.31 15.30 5.20
CA GLN A 570 -7.88 15.06 3.82
C GLN A 570 -8.51 16.07 2.85
N GLN A 571 -9.79 16.39 3.00
CA GLN A 571 -10.50 17.40 2.19
C GLN A 571 -9.93 18.81 2.40
N LEU A 572 -9.52 19.12 3.62
CA LEU A 572 -8.90 20.39 3.99
C LEU A 572 -7.42 20.48 3.60
N SER A 573 -6.77 19.35 3.30
CA SER A 573 -5.36 19.30 2.91
C SER A 573 -5.16 19.58 1.42
N THR A 574 -4.06 20.25 1.08
CA THR A 574 -3.63 20.41 -0.33
C THR A 574 -2.69 19.29 -0.79
N LEU A 575 -2.52 18.25 0.03
CA LEU A 575 -1.63 17.12 -0.17
C LEU A 575 -2.20 16.10 -1.18
N LYS A 576 -2.23 16.47 -2.47
CA LYS A 576 -2.85 15.66 -3.53
C LYS A 576 -2.22 14.27 -3.74
N ASP A 577 -0.93 14.13 -3.45
CA ASP A 577 -0.16 12.91 -3.68
C ASP A 577 -0.04 12.00 -2.43
N TRP A 578 -0.62 12.42 -1.30
CA TRP A 578 -0.47 11.75 -0.01
C TRP A 578 -1.82 11.37 0.59
N ILE A 579 -1.87 10.17 1.20
CA ILE A 579 -3.05 9.69 1.92
C ILE A 579 -2.81 9.84 3.41
N ILE A 580 -3.71 10.55 4.10
CA ILE A 580 -3.75 10.60 5.55
C ILE A 580 -4.26 9.26 6.08
N LYS A 581 -3.46 8.60 6.92
CA LYS A 581 -3.78 7.31 7.55
C LYS A 581 -4.37 7.45 8.95
N GLY A 582 -4.13 8.58 9.63
CA GLY A 582 -4.55 8.77 11.01
C GLY A 582 -4.10 10.08 11.62
N VAL A 583 -4.65 10.38 12.80
CA VAL A 583 -4.27 11.54 13.62
C VAL A 583 -4.19 11.13 15.08
N ASP A 584 -3.09 11.48 15.74
CA ASP A 584 -2.87 11.26 17.16
C ASP A 584 -2.80 12.58 17.93
N PHE A 585 -3.31 12.56 19.15
CA PHE A 585 -3.07 13.60 20.15
C PHE A 585 -2.56 12.91 21.40
N PHE A 586 -1.35 13.24 21.85
CA PHE A 586 -0.75 12.61 23.02
C PHE A 586 0.17 13.54 23.79
N GLN A 587 0.25 13.28 25.09
CA GLN A 587 1.21 13.91 25.99
C GLN A 587 2.54 13.15 25.91
N ALA A 588 3.65 13.88 25.94
CA ALA A 588 4.97 13.30 26.16
C ALA A 588 5.82 14.21 27.05
N THR A 589 7.06 13.80 27.31
CA THR A 589 8.04 14.60 28.05
C THR A 589 9.26 14.87 27.18
N VAL A 590 9.91 16.00 27.41
CA VAL A 590 11.22 16.29 26.82
C VAL A 590 12.17 16.75 27.91
N GLU A 591 13.35 16.14 27.92
CA GLU A 591 14.43 16.51 28.82
C GLU A 591 15.22 17.69 28.27
N LYS A 592 15.49 18.66 29.13
CA LYS A 592 16.39 19.77 28.86
C LYS A 592 17.63 19.62 29.72
N LYS A 593 18.79 19.54 29.06
CA LYS A 593 20.08 19.59 29.75
C LYS A 593 20.24 20.95 30.42
N VAL A 594 20.70 20.90 31.67
CA VAL A 594 20.83 22.06 32.56
C VAL A 594 22.00 22.98 32.17
N LEU A 595 22.98 22.47 31.39
CA LEU A 595 24.15 23.21 30.88
C LEU A 595 24.88 24.06 31.95
N GLY A 596 25.00 23.56 33.18
CA GLY A 596 25.71 24.24 34.27
C GLY A 596 25.02 25.49 34.82
N ALA A 597 23.73 25.68 34.53
CA ALA A 597 22.96 26.82 35.04
C ALA A 597 22.99 26.85 36.59
N PRO A 598 23.42 27.97 37.21
CA PRO A 598 23.65 28.04 38.66
C PRO A 598 22.46 27.64 39.53
N LYS A 599 21.24 27.98 39.09
CA LYS A 599 19.98 27.64 39.77
C LYS A 599 19.70 26.14 39.87
N TYR A 600 20.42 25.33 39.11
CA TYR A 600 20.18 23.89 38.95
C TYR A 600 21.46 23.08 39.17
N LEU A 601 22.55 23.70 39.65
CA LEU A 601 23.83 23.05 39.96
C LEU A 601 23.71 21.95 41.04
N LEU A 602 22.64 22.00 41.84
CA LEU A 602 22.33 21.03 42.89
C LEU A 602 21.37 19.92 42.44
N LEU A 603 20.89 19.95 41.18
CA LEU A 603 20.02 18.90 40.63
C LEU A 603 20.88 17.88 39.90
N ASP A 604 20.90 16.64 40.40
CA ASP A 604 21.56 15.50 39.74
C ASP A 604 20.79 14.97 38.51
N HIS A 605 19.71 15.64 38.08
CA HIS A 605 18.83 15.20 37.00
C HIS A 605 18.52 16.28 35.95
N SER A 606 18.10 15.84 34.77
CA SER A 606 17.61 16.67 33.67
C SER A 606 16.25 17.29 33.99
N LEU A 607 16.02 18.51 33.52
CA LEU A 607 14.71 19.16 33.67
C LEU A 607 13.73 18.57 32.66
N GLU A 608 12.63 18.01 33.14
CA GLU A 608 11.56 17.51 32.27
C GLU A 608 10.51 18.59 32.02
N TYR A 609 10.08 18.70 30.77
CA TYR A 609 8.95 19.54 30.38
C TYR A 609 7.83 18.68 29.79
N SER A 610 6.58 18.98 30.14
CA SER A 610 5.43 18.38 29.46
C SER A 610 5.34 18.91 28.04
N THR A 611 5.13 18.02 27.09
CA THR A 611 4.87 18.35 25.69
C THR A 611 3.47 17.91 25.29
N PHE A 612 2.82 18.71 24.45
CA PHE A 612 1.61 18.30 23.75
C PHE A 612 1.96 18.07 22.29
N ASN A 613 1.54 16.92 21.75
CA ASN A 613 1.87 16.49 20.40
C ASN A 613 0.56 16.19 19.66
N ALA A 614 0.39 16.81 18.50
CA ALA A 614 -0.69 16.52 17.57
C ALA A 614 -0.08 16.10 16.24
N GLU A 615 -0.19 14.82 15.86
CA GLU A 615 0.51 14.26 14.70
C GLU A 615 -0.45 13.66 13.68
N ILE A 616 -0.21 13.94 12.40
CA ILE A 616 -0.96 13.45 11.25
C ILE A 616 -0.06 12.49 10.48
N TRP A 617 -0.59 11.30 10.20
CA TRP A 617 0.13 10.23 9.54
C TRP A 617 -0.17 10.28 8.05
N ILE A 618 0.85 10.36 7.21
CA ILE A 618 0.68 10.31 5.76
C ILE A 618 1.53 9.21 5.13
N SER A 619 1.05 8.61 4.05
CA SER A 619 1.83 7.69 3.20
C SER A 619 1.69 8.03 1.72
N ASN A 620 2.65 7.58 0.92
CA ASN A 620 2.57 7.67 -0.53
C ASN A 620 1.59 6.62 -1.10
N ASN A 621 1.08 6.88 -2.31
CA ASN A 621 0.09 6.05 -3.00
C ASN A 621 0.63 4.70 -3.53
N ALA A 622 1.89 4.33 -3.21
CA ALA A 622 2.60 3.20 -3.80
C ALA A 622 2.17 1.81 -3.27
N ASP A 623 1.15 1.76 -2.40
CA ASP A 623 0.64 0.55 -1.72
C ASP A 623 0.02 -0.52 -2.66
N PHE A 624 -0.06 -0.29 -3.98
CA PHE A 624 -0.72 -1.22 -4.92
C PHE A 624 -0.09 -2.62 -4.97
N TYR A 625 1.23 -2.75 -4.78
CA TYR A 625 1.92 -4.04 -4.92
C TYR A 625 1.72 -4.98 -3.71
N HIS A 626 1.55 -4.43 -2.50
CA HIS A 626 1.31 -5.23 -1.28
C HIS A 626 -0.11 -5.81 -1.19
N ALA A 627 -1.06 -5.31 -2.01
CA ALA A 627 -2.42 -5.83 -2.06
C ALA A 627 -2.53 -7.19 -2.79
N ILE A 628 -1.56 -7.52 -3.65
CA ILE A 628 -1.67 -8.68 -4.57
C ILE A 628 -1.18 -9.99 -3.90
N ILE A 629 -0.17 -9.94 -3.03
CA ILE A 629 0.36 -11.12 -2.33
C ILE A 629 0.40 -10.84 -0.82
N PRO A 630 -0.43 -11.54 -0.01
CA PRO A 630 -0.37 -11.41 1.44
C PRO A 630 1.01 -11.80 1.98
N SER A 631 1.56 -10.98 2.89
CA SER A 631 2.93 -11.12 3.40
C SER A 631 3.29 -12.48 4.01
N HIS A 632 2.30 -13.24 4.48
CA HIS A 632 2.49 -14.57 5.06
C HIS A 632 2.65 -15.69 4.04
N PHE A 633 2.36 -15.45 2.75
CA PHE A 633 2.54 -16.43 1.67
C PHE A 633 3.74 -16.12 0.77
N THR A 634 4.45 -15.01 0.98
CA THR A 634 5.45 -14.51 0.04
C THR A 634 6.58 -15.51 -0.22
N THR A 635 7.05 -16.22 0.82
CA THR A 635 8.15 -17.21 0.67
C THR A 635 7.68 -18.43 -0.12
N GLU A 636 6.46 -18.88 0.12
CA GLU A 636 5.81 -19.97 -0.59
C GLU A 636 5.61 -19.61 -2.07
N PHE A 637 5.15 -18.38 -2.36
CA PHE A 637 5.02 -17.86 -3.73
C PHE A 637 6.36 -17.75 -4.44
N PHE A 638 7.42 -17.32 -3.75
CA PHE A 638 8.79 -17.28 -4.30
C PHE A 638 9.28 -18.68 -4.70
N ILE A 639 9.20 -19.65 -3.79
CA ILE A 639 9.63 -21.03 -4.07
C ILE A 639 8.80 -21.63 -5.21
N PHE A 640 7.48 -21.47 -5.17
CA PHE A 640 6.57 -22.00 -6.18
C PHE A 640 6.83 -21.41 -7.56
N SER A 641 6.97 -20.08 -7.65
CA SER A 641 7.23 -19.39 -8.91
C SER A 641 8.62 -19.71 -9.47
N ALA A 642 9.64 -19.88 -8.62
CA ALA A 642 10.98 -20.28 -9.04
C ALA A 642 10.98 -21.69 -9.65
N ILE A 643 10.32 -22.66 -8.99
CA ILE A 643 10.22 -24.05 -9.48
C ILE A 643 9.47 -24.09 -10.81
N ILE A 644 8.33 -23.40 -10.91
CA ILE A 644 7.55 -23.39 -12.15
C ILE A 644 8.32 -22.71 -13.28
N THR A 645 9.00 -21.60 -13.02
CA THR A 645 9.82 -20.91 -14.03
C THR A 645 10.91 -21.85 -14.56
N LEU A 646 11.62 -22.57 -13.69
CA LEU A 646 12.63 -23.57 -14.09
C LEU A 646 12.03 -24.70 -14.92
N LEU A 647 10.87 -25.25 -14.52
CA LEU A 647 10.17 -26.29 -15.28
C LEU A 647 9.76 -25.78 -16.66
N LEU A 648 9.21 -24.58 -16.76
CA LEU A 648 8.80 -23.98 -18.02
C LEU A 648 10.00 -23.72 -18.96
N ILE A 649 11.15 -23.30 -18.42
CA ILE A 649 12.40 -23.16 -19.19
C ILE A 649 12.83 -24.53 -19.74
N PHE A 650 12.82 -25.57 -18.90
CA PHE A 650 13.17 -26.94 -19.32
C PHE A 650 12.23 -27.49 -20.41
N PHE A 651 10.91 -27.28 -20.27
CA PHE A 651 9.94 -27.69 -21.28
C PHE A 651 10.10 -26.92 -22.59
N SER A 652 10.37 -25.61 -22.53
CA SER A 652 10.66 -24.79 -23.72
C SER A 652 11.89 -25.30 -24.47
N TYR A 653 12.96 -25.67 -23.75
CA TYR A 653 14.16 -26.26 -24.34
C TYR A 653 13.87 -27.59 -25.06
N LYS A 654 13.09 -28.48 -24.43
CA LYS A 654 12.77 -29.81 -24.97
C LYS A 654 11.79 -29.76 -26.16
N GLN A 655 10.94 -28.74 -26.23
CA GLN A 655 9.81 -28.67 -27.17
C GLN A 655 10.03 -27.74 -28.37
N LYS A 656 11.29 -27.37 -28.66
CA LYS A 656 11.70 -26.53 -29.81
C LYS A 656 11.14 -26.92 -31.18
N ARG A 657 10.63 -28.14 -31.36
CA ARG A 657 10.07 -28.65 -32.63
C ARG A 657 8.57 -28.37 -32.87
N ASN A 658 7.78 -27.95 -31.87
CA ASN A 658 6.32 -27.80 -32.03
C ASN A 658 5.81 -26.37 -31.71
N ILE A 659 5.58 -25.59 -32.78
CA ILE A 659 5.23 -24.16 -32.74
C ILE A 659 3.93 -23.86 -31.96
N LYS A 660 2.94 -24.76 -31.97
CA LYS A 660 1.65 -24.51 -31.28
C LYS A 660 1.81 -24.44 -29.75
N HIS A 661 2.69 -25.26 -29.16
CA HIS A 661 2.87 -25.28 -27.71
C HIS A 661 3.77 -24.14 -27.20
N LEU A 662 4.65 -23.60 -28.04
CA LEU A 662 5.53 -22.49 -27.68
C LEU A 662 4.77 -21.22 -27.26
N LYS A 663 3.62 -20.93 -27.89
CA LYS A 663 2.78 -19.75 -27.54
C LYS A 663 2.21 -19.84 -26.12
N TYR A 664 1.69 -21.00 -25.74
CA TYR A 664 1.15 -21.23 -24.39
C TYR A 664 2.25 -21.28 -23.34
N LEU A 665 3.40 -21.88 -23.67
CA LEU A 665 4.57 -21.91 -22.80
C LEU A 665 5.11 -20.50 -22.53
N TRP A 666 5.18 -19.64 -23.54
CA TRP A 666 5.60 -18.25 -23.38
C TRP A 666 4.66 -17.46 -22.46
N PHE A 667 3.34 -17.62 -22.62
CA PHE A 667 2.36 -16.92 -21.77
C PHE A 667 2.52 -17.31 -20.29
N LEU A 668 2.71 -18.61 -20.02
CA LEU A 668 3.00 -19.10 -18.68
C LEU A 668 4.35 -18.58 -18.16
N GLN A 669 5.40 -18.57 -19.00
CA GLN A 669 6.71 -18.05 -18.62
C GLN A 669 6.65 -16.57 -18.25
N ALA A 670 5.90 -15.76 -19.01
CA ALA A 670 5.73 -14.34 -18.72
C ALA A 670 5.05 -14.13 -17.36
N ILE A 671 3.92 -14.81 -17.12
CA ILE A 671 3.21 -14.72 -15.83
C ILE A 671 4.11 -15.10 -14.67
N PHE A 672 4.79 -16.26 -14.76
CA PHE A 672 5.62 -16.74 -13.66
C PHE A 672 6.91 -15.94 -13.47
N ALA A 673 7.46 -15.32 -14.53
CA ALA A 673 8.58 -14.41 -14.41
C ALA A 673 8.20 -13.14 -13.63
N PHE A 674 7.01 -12.57 -13.87
CA PHE A 674 6.51 -11.42 -13.10
C PHE A 674 6.23 -11.80 -11.63
N ILE A 675 5.59 -12.95 -11.39
CA ILE A 675 5.35 -13.43 -10.02
C ILE A 675 6.68 -13.68 -9.29
N LEU A 676 7.67 -14.26 -9.98
CA LEU A 676 8.99 -14.48 -9.42
C LEU A 676 9.68 -13.15 -9.10
N LEU A 677 9.60 -12.16 -9.98
CA LEU A 677 10.17 -10.83 -9.73
C LEU A 677 9.56 -10.19 -8.49
N ILE A 678 8.23 -10.10 -8.41
CA ILE A 678 7.49 -9.54 -7.26
C ILE A 678 7.84 -10.28 -5.97
N SER A 679 7.81 -11.61 -6.00
CA SER A 679 8.06 -12.40 -4.79
C SER A 679 9.52 -12.33 -4.34
N THR A 680 10.47 -12.24 -5.27
CA THR A 680 11.90 -12.07 -4.94
C THR A 680 12.14 -10.71 -4.30
N GLU A 681 11.54 -9.65 -4.87
CA GLU A 681 11.56 -8.29 -4.32
C GLU A 681 11.12 -8.31 -2.86
N VAL A 682 9.89 -8.76 -2.59
CA VAL A 682 9.35 -8.79 -1.22
C VAL A 682 10.15 -9.69 -0.27
N VAL A 683 10.72 -10.82 -0.73
CA VAL A 683 11.55 -11.70 0.12
C VAL A 683 12.89 -11.05 0.47
N VAL A 684 13.58 -10.46 -0.51
CA VAL A 684 14.87 -9.79 -0.31
C VAL A 684 14.68 -8.62 0.64
N GLU A 685 13.62 -7.85 0.43
CA GLU A 685 13.22 -6.75 1.30
C GLU A 685 12.97 -7.19 2.74
N HIS A 686 12.18 -8.25 2.95
CA HIS A 686 11.92 -8.82 4.28
C HIS A 686 13.19 -9.37 4.94
N TRP A 687 14.14 -9.90 4.15
CA TRP A 687 15.41 -10.38 4.69
C TRP A 687 16.29 -9.24 5.19
N ILE A 688 16.40 -8.15 4.42
CA ILE A 688 17.17 -6.95 4.77
C ILE A 688 16.59 -6.24 6.00
N ALA A 689 15.26 -6.13 6.06
CA ALA A 689 14.50 -5.62 7.19
C ALA A 689 14.98 -6.18 8.54
N ASN A 690 15.21 -7.48 8.55
CA ASN A 690 15.46 -8.25 9.75
C ASN A 690 16.96 -8.34 10.09
N HIS A 691 17.85 -8.01 9.16
CA HIS A 691 19.29 -8.23 9.31
C HIS A 691 20.16 -6.96 9.21
N SER A 692 19.66 -5.85 8.67
CA SER A 692 20.47 -4.64 8.46
C SER A 692 20.02 -3.47 9.33
N GLN A 693 20.98 -2.79 9.97
CA GLN A 693 20.77 -1.48 10.63
C GLN A 693 21.18 -0.30 9.73
N ILE A 694 21.50 -0.54 8.45
CA ILE A 694 22.22 0.42 7.59
C ILE A 694 21.38 0.79 6.36
N ILE A 695 20.97 2.06 6.32
CA ILE A 695 20.08 2.68 5.30
C ILE A 695 20.62 2.58 3.86
N PHE A 696 21.94 2.55 3.67
CA PHE A 696 22.57 2.61 2.35
C PHE A 696 22.28 1.37 1.47
N GLN A 697 22.11 0.19 2.05
CA GLN A 697 21.90 -1.05 1.28
C GLN A 697 20.50 -1.11 0.64
N ILE A 698 19.50 -0.47 1.25
CA ILE A 698 18.10 -0.51 0.78
C ILE A 698 17.98 0.20 -0.57
N LYS A 699 18.57 1.40 -0.71
CA LYS A 699 18.50 2.19 -1.95
C LYS A 699 19.17 1.49 -3.14
N THR A 700 20.28 0.79 -2.90
CA THR A 700 20.95 0.02 -3.97
C THR A 700 20.08 -1.13 -4.46
N ILE A 701 19.33 -1.76 -3.56
CA ILE A 701 18.52 -2.95 -3.87
C ILE A 701 17.22 -2.57 -4.54
N THR A 702 16.55 -1.50 -4.10
CA THR A 702 15.37 -0.97 -4.82
C THR A 702 15.74 -0.57 -6.25
N MET A 703 16.88 0.10 -6.44
CA MET A 703 17.38 0.44 -7.77
C MET A 703 17.62 -0.81 -8.65
N ILE A 704 18.10 -1.92 -8.07
CA ILE A 704 18.26 -3.19 -8.80
C ILE A 704 16.90 -3.73 -9.27
N PHE A 705 15.87 -3.73 -8.42
CA PHE A 705 14.54 -4.21 -8.80
C PHE A 705 13.87 -3.30 -9.82
N GLU A 706 13.98 -1.98 -9.67
CA GLU A 706 13.51 -0.99 -10.65
C GLU A 706 14.14 -1.22 -12.03
N LEU A 707 15.44 -1.56 -12.11
CA LEU A 707 16.08 -1.95 -13.37
C LEU A 707 15.48 -3.25 -13.95
N LEU A 708 15.26 -4.26 -13.11
CA LEU A 708 14.69 -5.54 -13.53
C LEU A 708 13.26 -5.40 -14.08
N TRP A 709 12.46 -4.48 -13.52
CA TRP A 709 11.13 -4.14 -13.98
C TRP A 709 11.08 -3.56 -15.40
N TRP A 710 12.19 -3.04 -15.92
CA TRP A 710 12.30 -2.64 -17.33
C TRP A 710 12.93 -3.70 -18.22
N ILE A 711 13.94 -4.43 -17.71
CA ILE A 711 14.70 -5.41 -18.50
C ILE A 711 13.87 -6.67 -18.78
N ILE A 712 13.20 -7.22 -17.76
CA ILE A 712 12.46 -8.50 -17.90
C ILE A 712 11.30 -8.36 -18.90
N PRO A 713 10.44 -7.32 -18.85
CA PRO A 713 9.39 -7.14 -19.84
C PRO A 713 9.94 -6.94 -21.26
N ALA A 714 11.06 -6.22 -21.41
CA ALA A 714 11.69 -6.03 -22.72
C ALA A 714 12.17 -7.36 -23.34
N ILE A 715 12.80 -8.23 -22.54
CA ILE A 715 13.21 -9.58 -22.96
C ILE A 715 11.97 -10.41 -23.35
N LEU A 716 10.94 -10.42 -22.50
CA LEU A 716 9.71 -11.17 -22.76
C LEU A 716 9.00 -10.69 -24.03
N LEU A 717 8.88 -9.38 -24.21
CA LEU A 717 8.28 -8.77 -25.40
C LEU A 717 9.05 -9.14 -26.67
N ASN A 718 10.38 -9.11 -26.63
CA ASN A 718 11.20 -9.52 -27.78
C ASN A 718 10.97 -10.99 -28.15
N ILE A 719 10.87 -11.88 -27.17
CA ILE A 719 10.52 -13.29 -27.38
C ILE A 719 9.08 -13.43 -27.90
N ALA A 720 8.16 -12.58 -27.45
CA ALA A 720 6.78 -12.55 -27.94
C ALA A 720 6.73 -12.22 -29.44
N VAL A 721 7.43 -11.17 -29.87
CA VAL A 721 7.50 -10.79 -31.29
C VAL A 721 8.00 -11.96 -32.14
N GLU A 722 9.02 -12.69 -31.68
CA GLU A 722 9.51 -13.88 -32.37
C GLU A 722 8.43 -14.97 -32.51
N HIS A 723 7.72 -15.31 -31.44
CA HIS A 723 6.75 -16.41 -31.45
C HIS A 723 5.38 -16.06 -32.06
N PHE A 724 4.95 -14.80 -31.96
CA PHE A 724 3.61 -14.36 -32.39
C PHE A 724 3.60 -13.65 -33.73
N LEU A 725 4.70 -12.99 -34.13
CA LEU A 725 4.81 -12.28 -35.40
C LEU A 725 5.73 -13.01 -36.37
N TRP A 726 6.99 -13.22 -36.01
CA TRP A 726 8.00 -13.69 -36.98
C TRP A 726 7.76 -15.14 -37.44
N LEU A 727 7.72 -16.11 -36.52
CA LEU A 727 7.53 -17.53 -36.89
C LEU A 727 6.23 -17.80 -37.67
N PRO A 728 5.07 -17.19 -37.32
CA PRO A 728 3.85 -17.35 -38.12
C PRO A 728 3.95 -16.75 -39.52
N LEU A 729 4.61 -15.61 -39.67
CA LEU A 729 4.84 -14.96 -40.97
C LEU A 729 5.70 -15.84 -41.88
N GLU A 730 6.84 -16.33 -41.39
CA GLU A 730 7.74 -17.21 -42.17
C GLU A 730 7.05 -18.49 -42.63
N LYS A 731 6.19 -19.06 -41.79
CA LYS A 731 5.41 -20.24 -42.15
C LYS A 731 4.37 -19.95 -43.25
N LYS A 732 3.79 -18.75 -43.27
CA LYS A 732 2.78 -18.35 -44.25
C LYS A 732 3.40 -17.95 -45.58
N THR A 733 4.56 -17.28 -45.56
CA THR A 733 5.24 -16.78 -46.75
C THR A 733 6.22 -17.79 -47.37
N GLY A 734 6.67 -18.79 -46.61
CA GLY A 734 7.68 -19.76 -47.06
C GLY A 734 9.11 -19.21 -47.10
N HIS A 735 9.32 -17.97 -46.68
CA HIS A 735 10.61 -17.28 -46.69
C HIS A 735 10.99 -16.82 -45.29
N SER A 736 12.28 -16.92 -44.93
CA SER A 736 12.80 -16.39 -43.68
C SER A 736 12.78 -14.86 -43.66
N ILE A 737 12.37 -14.28 -42.55
CA ILE A 737 12.41 -12.84 -42.32
C ILE A 737 13.88 -12.40 -42.24
N PRO A 738 14.26 -11.31 -42.93
CA PRO A 738 15.62 -10.79 -42.87
C PRO A 738 16.07 -10.48 -41.43
N ASN A 739 17.28 -10.92 -41.08
CA ASN A 739 17.87 -10.66 -39.76
C ASN A 739 17.95 -9.17 -39.42
N LEU A 740 18.10 -8.30 -40.43
CA LEU A 740 18.11 -6.85 -40.24
C LEU A 740 16.79 -6.33 -39.64
N VAL A 741 15.64 -6.84 -40.12
CA VAL A 741 14.32 -6.44 -39.63
C VAL A 741 14.13 -6.91 -38.19
N ARG A 742 14.50 -8.17 -37.90
CA ARG A 742 14.49 -8.72 -36.53
C ARG A 742 15.33 -7.87 -35.59
N PHE A 743 16.56 -7.53 -36.01
CA PHE A 743 17.48 -6.71 -35.23
C PHE A 743 16.92 -5.32 -34.94
N LEU A 744 16.34 -4.63 -35.93
CA LEU A 744 15.77 -3.29 -35.74
C LEU A 744 14.62 -3.29 -34.73
N VAL A 745 13.75 -4.31 -34.77
CA VAL A 745 12.64 -4.43 -33.80
C VAL A 745 13.17 -4.73 -32.40
N SER A 746 14.12 -5.66 -32.25
CA SER A 746 14.76 -5.92 -30.96
C SER A 746 15.47 -4.69 -30.40
N LEU A 747 16.20 -3.95 -31.25
CA LEU A 747 16.88 -2.72 -30.88
C LEU A 747 15.89 -1.67 -30.38
N LEU A 748 14.76 -1.50 -31.06
CA LEU A 748 13.71 -0.57 -30.65
C LEU A 748 13.13 -0.92 -29.27
N ILE A 749 12.85 -2.20 -29.02
CA ILE A 749 12.31 -2.68 -27.73
C ILE A 749 13.30 -2.36 -26.59
N TYR A 750 14.59 -2.69 -26.75
CA TYR A 750 15.59 -2.42 -25.72
C TYR A 750 15.92 -0.94 -25.57
N LEU A 751 15.88 -0.16 -26.66
CA LEU A 751 16.07 1.29 -26.60
C LEU A 751 14.95 1.95 -25.78
N LEU A 752 13.69 1.57 -26.00
CA LEU A 752 12.56 2.07 -25.21
C LEU A 752 12.69 1.71 -23.74
N ALA A 753 13.10 0.48 -23.42
CA ALA A 753 13.37 0.07 -22.04
C ALA A 753 14.51 0.88 -21.40
N ALA A 754 15.60 1.13 -22.14
CA ALA A 754 16.71 1.94 -21.66
C ALA A 754 16.32 3.40 -21.41
N LEU A 755 15.51 4.00 -22.30
CA LEU A 755 14.97 5.34 -22.09
C LEU A 755 14.03 5.39 -20.88
N GLY A 756 13.21 4.33 -20.69
CA GLY A 756 12.40 4.16 -19.49
C GLY A 756 13.24 4.09 -18.22
N ILE A 757 14.33 3.33 -18.23
CA ILE A 757 15.29 3.26 -17.12
C ILE A 757 15.87 4.65 -16.81
N VAL A 758 16.36 5.36 -17.81
CA VAL A 758 16.94 6.70 -17.60
C VAL A 758 15.91 7.69 -17.04
N GLY A 759 14.68 7.67 -17.56
CA GLY A 759 13.63 8.60 -17.16
C GLY A 759 12.96 8.28 -15.82
N PHE A 760 12.69 7.00 -15.54
CA PHE A 760 11.91 6.58 -14.37
C PHE A 760 12.75 6.02 -13.23
N VAL A 761 13.91 5.40 -13.50
CA VAL A 761 14.78 4.81 -12.46
C VAL A 761 15.85 5.81 -12.03
N PHE A 762 16.48 6.51 -12.99
CA PHE A 762 17.50 7.51 -12.69
C PHE A 762 16.95 8.95 -12.61
N GLU A 763 15.65 9.14 -12.85
CA GLU A 763 14.97 10.45 -12.85
C GLU A 763 15.66 11.52 -13.72
N GLN A 764 16.35 11.11 -14.78
CA GLN A 764 17.05 12.04 -15.67
C GLN A 764 16.17 12.49 -16.82
N ALA A 765 16.37 13.74 -17.26
CA ALA A 765 15.65 14.31 -18.39
C ALA A 765 16.01 13.59 -19.70
N VAL A 766 15.12 12.72 -20.18
CA VAL A 766 15.28 11.94 -21.41
C VAL A 766 15.33 12.83 -22.66
N THR A 767 14.79 14.05 -22.58
CA THR A 767 14.72 15.02 -23.69
C THR A 767 16.09 15.44 -24.23
N SER A 768 17.11 15.53 -23.37
CA SER A 768 18.48 15.89 -23.77
C SER A 768 19.19 14.77 -24.56
N LEU A 769 18.96 13.52 -24.15
CA LEU A 769 19.44 12.30 -24.83
C LEU A 769 18.75 12.11 -26.18
N LEU A 770 17.43 12.33 -26.24
CA LEU A 770 16.67 12.24 -27.49
C LEU A 770 17.14 13.29 -28.51
N ALA A 771 17.38 14.52 -28.08
CA ALA A 771 17.85 15.61 -28.96
C ALA A 771 19.19 15.29 -29.65
N THR A 772 20.14 14.67 -28.93
CA THR A 772 21.45 14.27 -29.49
C THR A 772 21.36 12.99 -30.34
N SER A 773 20.51 12.03 -29.95
CA SER A 773 20.30 10.78 -30.70
C SER A 773 19.58 10.98 -32.04
N GLY A 774 18.80 12.07 -32.21
CA GLY A 774 18.06 12.36 -33.43
C GLY A 774 18.95 12.50 -34.67
N VAL A 775 20.14 13.09 -34.52
CA VAL A 775 21.10 13.25 -35.62
C VAL A 775 21.63 11.89 -36.08
N VAL A 776 21.97 11.01 -35.14
CA VAL A 776 22.46 9.65 -35.43
C VAL A 776 21.35 8.81 -36.08
N ALA A 777 20.13 8.88 -35.55
CA ALA A 777 18.97 8.20 -36.13
C ALA A 777 18.68 8.67 -37.56
N MET A 778 18.84 9.97 -37.84
CA MET A 778 18.69 10.54 -39.18
C MET A 778 19.76 10.01 -40.15
N ILE A 779 21.03 9.98 -39.74
CA ILE A 779 22.15 9.46 -40.56
C ILE A 779 21.94 7.97 -40.88
N VAL A 780 21.58 7.16 -39.88
CA VAL A 780 21.30 5.74 -40.05
C VAL A 780 20.06 5.51 -40.92
N GLY A 781 19.00 6.31 -40.71
CA GLY A 781 17.78 6.26 -41.51
C GLY A 781 18.03 6.52 -43.00
N LEU A 782 18.83 7.55 -43.32
CA LEU A 782 19.24 7.88 -44.68
C LEU A 782 20.05 6.73 -45.31
N GLY A 783 20.95 6.10 -44.55
CA GLY A 783 21.77 4.98 -45.04
C GLY A 783 20.99 3.70 -45.34
N ILE A 784 19.86 3.47 -44.67
CA ILE A 784 19.05 2.23 -44.81
C ILE A 784 17.82 2.44 -45.71
N GLN A 785 17.44 3.68 -46.04
CA GLN A 785 16.21 4.02 -46.78
C GLN A 785 15.96 3.14 -48.02
N VAL A 786 16.96 2.97 -48.89
CA VAL A 786 16.85 2.17 -50.12
C VAL A 786 16.63 0.67 -49.81
N ASN A 787 17.26 0.15 -48.75
CA ASN A 787 17.08 -1.24 -48.34
C ASN A 787 15.69 -1.49 -47.75
N LEU A 788 15.19 -0.55 -46.95
CA LEU A 788 13.82 -0.59 -46.41
C LEU A 788 12.77 -0.50 -47.52
N ALA A 789 12.95 0.41 -48.48
CA ALA A 789 12.03 0.54 -49.62
C ALA A 789 11.91 -0.77 -50.41
N ASN A 790 13.04 -1.43 -50.71
CA ASN A 790 13.02 -2.72 -51.39
C ASN A 790 12.28 -3.80 -50.61
N ILE A 791 12.43 -3.86 -49.28
CA ILE A 791 11.75 -4.82 -48.41
C ILE A 791 10.24 -4.58 -48.43
N PHE A 792 9.79 -3.35 -48.23
CA PHE A 792 8.35 -3.03 -48.22
C PHE A 792 7.71 -3.25 -49.58
N SER A 793 8.39 -2.87 -50.67
CA SER A 793 7.91 -3.16 -52.02
C SER A 793 7.84 -4.67 -52.30
N GLY A 794 8.80 -5.46 -51.81
CA GLY A 794 8.75 -6.92 -51.93
C GLY A 794 7.55 -7.56 -51.22
N ILE A 795 7.24 -7.07 -50.01
CA ILE A 795 6.04 -7.49 -49.26
C ILE A 795 4.77 -7.09 -50.02
N GLY A 796 4.71 -5.83 -50.51
CA GLY A 796 3.59 -5.31 -51.28
C GLY A 796 3.30 -6.14 -52.53
N LEU A 797 4.32 -6.39 -53.35
CA LEU A 797 4.21 -7.21 -54.56
C LEU A 797 3.73 -8.65 -54.26
N SER A 798 4.13 -9.23 -53.12
CA SER A 798 3.66 -10.55 -52.68
C SER A 798 2.19 -10.56 -52.25
N ILE A 799 1.70 -9.47 -51.67
CA ILE A 799 0.30 -9.31 -51.22
C ILE A 799 -0.62 -8.99 -52.40
N GLU A 800 -0.24 -8.02 -53.24
CA GLU A 800 -1.03 -7.55 -54.38
C GLU A 800 -1.11 -8.60 -55.51
N ARG A 801 -0.11 -9.49 -55.60
CA ARG A 801 -0.04 -10.57 -56.60
C ARG A 801 -0.20 -10.08 -58.04
N SER A 802 0.36 -8.93 -58.37
CA SER A 802 0.34 -8.33 -59.71
C SER A 802 0.96 -9.26 -60.79
N PHE A 803 1.84 -10.17 -60.38
CA PHE A 803 2.35 -11.29 -61.16
C PHE A 803 2.82 -12.43 -60.23
N ARG A 804 3.03 -13.62 -60.79
CA ARG A 804 3.45 -14.83 -60.07
C ARG A 804 4.75 -15.39 -60.65
N ILE A 805 5.43 -16.23 -59.88
CA ILE A 805 6.55 -17.04 -60.40
C ILE A 805 6.02 -17.92 -61.54
N GLY A 806 6.66 -17.84 -62.70
CA GLY A 806 6.24 -18.48 -63.94
C GLY A 806 5.56 -17.54 -64.94
N ASP A 807 5.10 -16.35 -64.52
CA ASP A 807 4.46 -15.39 -65.41
C ASP A 807 5.50 -14.72 -66.33
N TRP A 808 5.11 -14.44 -67.57
CA TRP A 808 5.87 -13.60 -68.48
C TRP A 808 5.53 -12.14 -68.23
N VAL A 809 6.53 -11.33 -67.89
CA VAL A 809 6.33 -9.92 -67.55
C VAL A 809 7.32 -9.01 -68.27
N LYS A 810 6.91 -7.76 -68.49
CA LYS A 810 7.81 -6.65 -68.82
C LYS A 810 7.65 -5.58 -67.76
N VAL A 811 8.77 -5.16 -67.17
CA VAL A 811 8.81 -4.18 -66.08
C VAL A 811 9.52 -2.93 -66.60
N GLY A 812 8.79 -1.83 -66.78
CA GLY A 812 9.33 -0.57 -67.32
C GLY A 812 10.11 -0.76 -68.63
N ASN A 813 11.35 -0.27 -68.63
CA ASN A 813 12.25 -0.34 -69.80
C ASN A 813 13.13 -1.61 -69.84
N PHE A 814 12.95 -2.56 -68.91
CA PHE A 814 13.72 -3.80 -68.91
C PHE A 814 13.24 -4.78 -69.99
N ASP A 815 14.15 -5.67 -70.42
CA ASP A 815 13.83 -6.77 -71.34
C ASP A 815 12.70 -7.63 -70.75
N GLU A 816 11.77 -8.09 -71.59
CA GLU A 816 10.72 -9.03 -71.17
C GLU A 816 11.33 -10.39 -70.78
N GLY A 817 10.75 -11.02 -69.76
CA GLY A 817 11.24 -12.28 -69.22
C GLY A 817 10.22 -13.02 -68.39
N GLN A 818 10.52 -14.27 -68.08
CA GLN A 818 9.72 -15.10 -67.18
C GLN A 818 10.18 -14.89 -65.74
N VAL A 819 9.27 -14.67 -64.80
CA VAL A 819 9.60 -14.54 -63.38
C VAL A 819 10.05 -15.89 -62.83
N VAL A 820 11.33 -16.03 -62.53
CA VAL A 820 11.91 -17.30 -62.02
C VAL A 820 11.99 -17.35 -60.51
N ASN A 821 12.14 -16.20 -59.85
CA ASN A 821 12.25 -16.12 -58.40
C ASN A 821 11.85 -14.73 -57.89
N MET A 822 11.28 -14.67 -56.69
CA MET A 822 10.97 -13.43 -55.98
C MET A 822 11.39 -13.58 -54.53
N ASN A 823 12.19 -12.63 -54.03
CA ASN A 823 12.50 -12.53 -52.61
C ASN A 823 12.13 -11.14 -52.10
N TRP A 824 12.42 -10.87 -50.83
CA TRP A 824 12.01 -9.63 -50.17
C TRP A 824 12.71 -8.39 -50.74
N ARG A 825 13.84 -8.52 -51.44
CA ARG A 825 14.63 -7.39 -51.98
C ARG A 825 14.58 -7.27 -53.50
N VAL A 826 14.54 -8.40 -54.22
CA VAL A 826 14.66 -8.44 -55.69
C VAL A 826 13.66 -9.41 -56.30
N THR A 827 13.23 -9.08 -57.52
CA THR A 827 12.50 -9.95 -58.44
C THR A 827 13.45 -10.36 -59.55
N GLN A 828 13.58 -11.66 -59.80
CA GLN A 828 14.46 -12.20 -60.82
C GLN A 828 13.62 -12.68 -62.01
N ILE A 829 13.92 -12.12 -63.19
CA ILE A 829 13.29 -12.52 -64.45
C ILE A 829 14.34 -13.13 -65.38
N GLU A 830 14.04 -14.27 -65.98
CA GLU A 830 14.85 -14.88 -67.02
C GLU A 830 14.42 -14.31 -68.37
N THR A 831 15.32 -13.56 -69.01
CA THR A 831 15.05 -12.92 -70.29
C THR A 831 15.08 -13.94 -71.43
N ARG A 832 14.43 -13.63 -72.56
CA ARG A 832 14.51 -14.47 -73.78
C ARG A 832 15.93 -14.64 -74.31
N LYS A 833 16.86 -13.75 -73.93
CA LYS A 833 18.28 -13.78 -74.29
C LYS A 833 19.08 -14.79 -73.44
N GLY A 834 18.45 -15.47 -72.48
CA GLY A 834 19.04 -16.57 -71.69
C GLY A 834 19.79 -16.13 -70.43
N TYR A 835 19.66 -14.87 -69.99
CA TYR A 835 20.26 -14.38 -68.75
C TYR A 835 19.20 -13.95 -67.72
N ILE A 836 19.55 -14.06 -66.43
CA ILE A 836 18.70 -13.67 -65.30
C ILE A 836 18.92 -12.18 -64.99
N LEU A 837 17.87 -11.38 -65.11
CA LEU A 837 17.85 -9.99 -64.68
C LEU A 837 17.28 -9.89 -63.26
N SER A 838 18.08 -9.40 -62.32
CA SER A 838 17.66 -9.18 -60.92
C SER A 838 17.28 -7.72 -60.71
N ILE A 839 15.98 -7.45 -60.61
CA ILE A 839 15.43 -6.10 -60.48
C ILE A 839 15.11 -5.82 -59.00
N PRO A 840 15.57 -4.71 -58.40
CA PRO A 840 15.16 -4.30 -57.07
C PRO A 840 13.64 -4.15 -56.97
N ASN A 841 13.03 -4.68 -55.91
CA ASN A 841 11.56 -4.64 -55.76
C ASN A 841 11.01 -3.22 -55.71
N SER A 842 11.75 -2.25 -55.17
CA SER A 842 11.34 -0.84 -55.21
C SER A 842 11.21 -0.32 -56.64
N THR A 843 12.12 -0.75 -57.53
CA THR A 843 12.08 -0.43 -58.95
C THR A 843 10.90 -1.13 -59.64
N VAL A 844 10.65 -2.41 -59.33
CA VAL A 844 9.51 -3.15 -59.90
C VAL A 844 8.18 -2.51 -59.51
N SER A 845 8.00 -2.18 -58.23
CA SER A 845 6.77 -1.59 -57.70
C SER A 845 6.50 -0.17 -58.23
N GLN A 846 7.53 0.55 -58.68
CA GLN A 846 7.42 1.91 -59.22
C GLN A 846 7.37 1.95 -60.75
N SER A 847 7.58 0.81 -61.41
CA SER A 847 7.56 0.73 -62.87
C SER A 847 6.19 0.25 -63.37
N ASP A 848 5.86 0.60 -64.61
CA ASP A 848 4.73 -0.02 -65.30
C ASP A 848 4.99 -1.52 -65.51
N ILE A 849 4.06 -2.37 -65.07
CA ILE A 849 4.17 -3.83 -65.16
C ILE A 849 3.17 -4.33 -66.20
N HIS A 850 3.67 -4.91 -67.28
CA HIS A 850 2.85 -5.65 -68.25
C HIS A 850 2.97 -7.14 -67.96
N ASN A 851 1.88 -7.76 -67.50
CA ASN A 851 1.81 -9.21 -67.30
C ASN A 851 1.15 -9.87 -68.52
N PHE A 852 1.88 -10.74 -69.20
CA PHE A 852 1.44 -11.44 -70.41
C PHE A 852 0.83 -12.82 -70.13
N SER A 853 0.79 -13.24 -68.87
CA SER A 853 0.27 -14.54 -68.42
C SER A 853 -1.07 -14.46 -67.69
N TYR A 854 -1.47 -13.28 -67.21
CA TYR A 854 -2.70 -13.08 -66.44
C TYR A 854 -3.77 -12.33 -67.27
N PRO A 855 -5.09 -12.67 -67.17
CA PRO A 855 -5.71 -13.66 -66.29
C PRO A 855 -5.67 -15.11 -66.78
N ASP A 856 -5.74 -15.36 -68.10
CA ASP A 856 -6.04 -16.69 -68.65
C ASP A 856 -4.92 -17.31 -69.51
N ASN A 857 -3.67 -16.82 -69.43
CA ASN A 857 -2.57 -17.18 -70.33
C ASN A 857 -2.88 -17.00 -71.84
N GLN A 858 -3.89 -16.18 -72.18
CA GLN A 858 -4.25 -15.85 -73.56
C GLN A 858 -3.65 -14.49 -73.92
N TYR A 859 -2.91 -14.44 -75.02
CA TYR A 859 -2.27 -13.20 -75.47
C TYR A 859 -2.64 -12.84 -76.90
N ARG A 860 -2.98 -11.57 -77.12
CA ARG A 860 -3.30 -11.00 -78.43
C ARG A 860 -2.03 -10.59 -79.16
N LEU A 861 -1.77 -11.27 -80.27
CA LEU A 861 -0.73 -10.92 -81.21
C LEU A 861 -1.30 -10.05 -82.32
N ARG A 862 -0.50 -9.07 -82.74
CA ARG A 862 -0.83 -8.16 -83.83
C ARG A 862 0.21 -8.32 -84.93
N LEU A 863 -0.27 -8.55 -86.15
CA LEU A 863 0.51 -8.59 -87.37
C LEU A 863 -0.01 -7.52 -88.31
N THR A 864 0.87 -6.93 -89.13
CA THR A 864 0.48 -5.94 -90.13
C THR A 864 0.88 -6.43 -91.50
N VAL A 865 -0.09 -6.50 -92.41
CA VAL A 865 0.09 -7.07 -93.74
C VAL A 865 -0.34 -6.06 -94.80
N PRO A 866 0.60 -5.52 -95.59
CA PRO A 866 0.31 -4.63 -96.71
C PRO A 866 -0.14 -5.43 -97.96
N ILE A 867 -1.25 -5.02 -98.57
CA ILE A 867 -1.84 -5.65 -99.77
C ILE A 867 -2.14 -4.56 -100.80
N ALA A 868 -1.99 -4.86 -102.10
CA ALA A 868 -2.37 -3.92 -103.16
C ALA A 868 -3.89 -3.64 -103.15
N THR A 869 -4.30 -2.40 -103.47
CA THR A 869 -5.72 -1.97 -103.38
C THR A 869 -6.63 -2.49 -104.51
N ASN A 870 -6.09 -3.27 -105.45
CA ASN A 870 -6.82 -3.82 -106.60
C ASN A 870 -7.60 -5.12 -106.29
N HIS A 871 -7.75 -5.49 -105.02
CA HIS A 871 -8.44 -6.69 -104.57
C HIS A 871 -9.64 -6.35 -103.66
N ASP A 872 -10.75 -7.09 -103.76
CA ASP A 872 -11.93 -6.90 -102.88
C ASP A 872 -11.52 -7.12 -101.40
N PRO A 873 -11.64 -6.08 -100.54
CA PRO A 873 -11.27 -6.18 -99.13
C PRO A 873 -11.93 -7.35 -98.40
N ARG A 874 -13.17 -7.72 -98.74
CA ARG A 874 -13.91 -8.82 -98.10
C ARG A 874 -13.26 -10.17 -98.38
N LYS A 875 -12.76 -10.34 -99.62
CA LYS A 875 -12.07 -11.56 -100.03
C LYS A 875 -10.69 -11.64 -99.38
N VAL A 876 -10.00 -10.52 -99.24
CA VAL A 876 -8.70 -10.44 -98.54
C VAL A 876 -8.87 -10.80 -97.05
N GLU A 877 -9.88 -10.26 -96.38
CA GLU A 877 -10.19 -10.60 -94.98
C GLU A 877 -10.54 -12.07 -94.79
N GLU A 878 -11.32 -12.68 -95.69
CA GLU A 878 -11.66 -14.11 -95.65
C GLU A 878 -10.42 -14.99 -95.78
N ILE A 879 -9.52 -14.65 -96.71
CA ILE A 879 -8.25 -15.36 -96.91
C ILE A 879 -7.38 -15.29 -95.65
N PHE A 880 -7.27 -14.11 -95.03
CA PHE A 880 -6.54 -13.94 -93.79
C PHE A 880 -7.15 -14.75 -92.64
N ILE A 881 -8.47 -14.72 -92.45
CA ILE A 881 -9.14 -15.51 -91.39
C ILE A 881 -8.83 -17.00 -91.56
N ASN A 882 -8.96 -17.52 -92.78
CA ASN A 882 -8.69 -18.93 -93.08
C ASN A 882 -7.21 -19.28 -92.85
N ALA A 883 -6.29 -18.40 -93.24
CA ALA A 883 -4.86 -18.58 -93.02
C ALA A 883 -4.50 -18.61 -91.54
N ILE A 884 -5.09 -17.73 -90.73
CA ILE A 884 -4.82 -17.64 -89.28
C ILE A 884 -5.38 -18.85 -88.54
N LEU A 885 -6.63 -19.26 -88.84
CA LEU A 885 -7.29 -20.39 -88.18
C LEU A 885 -6.68 -21.75 -88.54
N SER A 886 -5.84 -21.80 -89.58
CA SER A 886 -5.08 -23.01 -89.95
C SER A 886 -3.85 -23.26 -89.08
N VAL A 887 -3.39 -22.27 -88.29
CA VAL A 887 -2.25 -22.42 -87.38
C VAL A 887 -2.71 -23.07 -86.08
N GLU A 888 -2.05 -24.16 -85.65
CA GLU A 888 -2.43 -24.94 -84.47
C GLU A 888 -2.30 -24.14 -83.17
N GLU A 889 -1.28 -23.28 -83.07
CA GLU A 889 -0.97 -22.46 -81.90
C GLU A 889 -1.90 -21.25 -81.71
N VAL A 890 -2.83 -21.02 -82.64
CA VAL A 890 -3.84 -19.95 -82.57
C VAL A 890 -5.12 -20.46 -81.92
N ILE A 891 -5.68 -19.68 -80.99
CA ILE A 891 -6.93 -20.01 -80.31
C ILE A 891 -8.09 -19.86 -81.29
N LYS A 892 -8.75 -20.98 -81.61
CA LYS A 892 -9.86 -21.03 -82.58
C LYS A 892 -11.16 -20.42 -82.05
N ASP A 893 -11.34 -20.38 -80.73
CA ASP A 893 -12.51 -19.77 -80.09
C ASP A 893 -12.52 -18.23 -80.21
N PHE A 894 -11.34 -17.62 -80.42
CA PHE A 894 -11.22 -16.20 -80.72
C PHE A 894 -11.27 -15.98 -82.24
N LYS A 895 -12.33 -15.34 -82.72
CA LYS A 895 -12.43 -14.96 -84.14
C LYS A 895 -11.37 -13.88 -84.44
N PRO A 896 -10.40 -14.12 -85.36
CA PRO A 896 -9.40 -13.12 -85.69
C PRO A 896 -10.04 -11.81 -86.13
N VAL A 897 -9.54 -10.70 -85.60
CA VAL A 897 -10.05 -9.36 -85.92
C VAL A 897 -9.12 -8.75 -86.96
N ILE A 898 -9.71 -8.39 -88.09
CA ILE A 898 -8.98 -7.83 -89.22
C ILE A 898 -9.66 -6.53 -89.60
N TRP A 899 -8.86 -5.49 -89.80
CA TRP A 899 -9.35 -4.23 -90.32
C TRP A 899 -8.27 -3.53 -91.12
N LEU A 900 -8.74 -2.72 -92.08
CA LEU A 900 -7.88 -1.80 -92.81
C LEU A 900 -7.41 -0.69 -91.85
N LYS A 901 -6.10 -0.58 -91.62
CA LYS A 901 -5.49 0.48 -90.81
C LYS A 901 -5.48 1.80 -91.57
N ASP A 902 -4.99 1.73 -92.80
CA ASP A 902 -4.60 2.87 -93.61
C ASP A 902 -4.43 2.44 -95.07
N VAL A 903 -4.49 3.38 -96.00
CA VAL A 903 -4.13 3.18 -97.41
C VAL A 903 -3.00 4.13 -97.74
N GLN A 904 -1.80 3.58 -97.91
CA GLN A 904 -0.58 4.35 -98.10
C GLN A 904 -0.16 4.28 -99.56
N THR A 905 0.47 5.33 -100.08
CA THR A 905 1.14 5.28 -101.38
C THR A 905 2.50 4.62 -101.23
N ASP A 906 2.75 3.60 -102.05
CA ASP A 906 4.05 2.91 -102.10
C ASP A 906 5.13 3.93 -102.53
N ALA A 907 6.08 4.19 -101.63
CA ALA A 907 7.13 5.19 -101.80
C ALA A 907 8.10 4.76 -102.93
N GLY A 908 7.68 5.01 -104.16
CA GLY A 908 8.45 4.70 -105.37
C GLY A 908 7.62 4.32 -106.61
N LYS A 909 6.31 4.08 -106.50
CA LYS A 909 5.49 3.58 -107.65
C LYS A 909 4.09 4.18 -107.84
N GLU A 910 3.69 5.22 -107.10
CA GLU A 910 2.32 5.82 -107.15
C GLU A 910 1.16 4.82 -106.95
N GLU A 911 1.44 3.60 -106.46
CA GLU A 911 0.43 2.58 -106.22
C GLU A 911 -0.07 2.62 -104.78
N TRP A 912 -1.38 2.62 -104.60
CA TRP A 912 -2.01 2.55 -103.28
C TRP A 912 -1.88 1.15 -102.68
N VAL A 913 -1.54 1.08 -101.40
CA VAL A 913 -1.34 -0.15 -100.62
C VAL A 913 -2.23 -0.09 -99.39
N ALA A 914 -3.18 -1.02 -99.31
CA ALA A 914 -4.03 -1.24 -98.16
C ALA A 914 -3.25 -1.96 -97.06
N VAL A 915 -3.07 -1.32 -95.91
CA VAL A 915 -2.35 -1.89 -94.76
C VAL A 915 -3.36 -2.50 -93.80
N TYR A 916 -3.40 -3.83 -93.72
CA TYR A 916 -4.30 -4.54 -92.81
C TYR A 916 -3.63 -4.81 -91.47
N ILE A 917 -4.35 -4.56 -90.38
CA ILE A 917 -4.00 -5.06 -89.06
C ILE A 917 -4.76 -6.35 -88.82
N ILE A 918 -4.02 -7.36 -88.41
CA ILE A 918 -4.52 -8.67 -88.05
C ILE A 918 -4.26 -8.89 -86.57
N VAL A 919 -5.30 -9.21 -85.81
CA VAL A 919 -5.20 -9.58 -84.39
C VAL A 919 -5.73 -10.99 -84.17
N PHE A 920 -4.93 -11.81 -83.50
CA PHE A 920 -5.25 -13.20 -83.15
C PHE A 920 -4.70 -13.55 -81.77
N GLU A 921 -5.26 -14.58 -81.13
CA GLU A 921 -4.87 -14.99 -79.77
C GLU A 921 -4.06 -16.28 -79.76
N THR A 922 -3.10 -16.39 -78.84
CA THR A 922 -2.33 -17.61 -78.58
C THR A 922 -2.28 -17.95 -77.09
N LYS A 923 -2.16 -19.25 -76.75
CA LYS A 923 -2.11 -19.76 -75.36
C LYS A 923 -0.73 -19.70 -74.72
N ASN A 924 0.33 -19.41 -75.47
CA ASN A 924 1.68 -19.47 -74.94
C ASN A 924 2.55 -18.31 -75.42
N TYR A 925 2.73 -17.31 -74.55
CA TYR A 925 3.56 -16.15 -74.83
C TYR A 925 5.01 -16.51 -75.18
N LEU A 926 5.55 -17.61 -74.63
CA LEU A 926 6.91 -18.10 -74.96
C LEU A 926 7.09 -18.29 -76.47
N LEU A 927 6.06 -18.82 -77.16
CA LEU A 927 6.12 -19.16 -78.57
C LEU A 927 5.75 -18.00 -79.51
N LYS A 928 5.49 -16.79 -78.99
CA LYS A 928 5.08 -15.60 -79.76
C LYS A 928 5.74 -15.43 -81.13
N PHE A 929 7.08 -15.45 -81.20
CA PHE A 929 7.80 -15.26 -82.46
C PHE A 929 7.65 -16.45 -83.42
N ARG A 930 7.56 -17.68 -82.90
CA ARG A 930 7.28 -18.88 -83.68
C ARG A 930 5.87 -18.81 -84.26
N THR A 931 4.89 -18.45 -83.44
CA THR A 931 3.48 -18.31 -83.87
C THR A 931 3.31 -17.19 -84.88
N LEU A 932 3.93 -16.03 -84.67
CA LEU A 932 3.91 -14.92 -85.65
C LEU A 932 4.49 -15.36 -87.00
N LYS A 933 5.61 -16.10 -86.98
CA LYS A 933 6.21 -16.64 -88.21
C LYS A 933 5.28 -17.65 -88.89
N GLN A 934 4.71 -18.60 -88.15
CA GLN A 934 3.76 -19.59 -88.71
C GLN A 934 2.53 -18.92 -89.32
N VAL A 935 1.96 -17.92 -88.63
CA VAL A 935 0.83 -17.15 -89.15
C VAL A 935 1.21 -16.37 -90.41
N TRP A 936 2.39 -15.74 -90.43
CA TRP A 936 2.88 -15.07 -91.64
C TRP A 936 3.10 -16.05 -92.80
N ASP A 937 3.76 -17.18 -92.56
CA ASP A 937 4.03 -18.21 -93.57
C ASP A 937 2.70 -18.74 -94.15
N ASN A 938 1.70 -18.99 -93.32
CA ASN A 938 0.36 -19.41 -93.77
C ASN A 938 -0.36 -18.30 -94.53
N ILE A 939 -0.32 -17.05 -94.06
CA ILE A 939 -0.89 -15.90 -94.78
C ILE A 939 -0.26 -15.77 -96.17
N TRP A 940 1.07 -15.90 -96.26
CA TRP A 940 1.79 -15.85 -97.52
C TRP A 940 1.32 -16.95 -98.48
N VAL A 941 1.24 -18.20 -98.01
CA VAL A 941 0.76 -19.34 -98.81
C VAL A 941 -0.67 -19.13 -99.29
N HIS A 942 -1.58 -18.72 -98.39
CA HIS A 942 -2.98 -18.52 -98.69
C HIS A 942 -3.24 -17.36 -99.66
N LEU A 943 -2.49 -16.26 -99.54
CA LEU A 943 -2.56 -15.13 -100.49
C LEU A 943 -2.01 -15.52 -101.86
N ASN A 944 -0.86 -16.18 -101.91
CA ASN A 944 -0.23 -16.61 -103.17
C ASN A 944 -1.10 -17.60 -103.95
N ASN A 945 -1.73 -18.56 -103.24
CA ASN A 945 -2.68 -19.52 -103.84
C ASN A 945 -3.93 -18.84 -104.43
N ASN A 946 -4.24 -17.61 -104.02
CA ASN A 946 -5.36 -16.81 -104.52
C ASN A 946 -4.93 -15.72 -105.52
N GLY A 947 -3.67 -15.72 -105.97
CA GLY A 947 -3.14 -14.73 -106.92
C GLY A 947 -2.96 -13.34 -106.34
N ILE A 948 -2.91 -13.20 -105.01
CA ILE A 948 -2.67 -11.95 -104.29
C ILE A 948 -1.23 -11.95 -103.81
N LEU A 949 -0.39 -11.06 -104.35
CA LEU A 949 1.00 -10.94 -103.90
C LEU A 949 1.08 -9.91 -102.76
N PRO A 950 1.56 -10.28 -101.57
CA PRO A 950 1.80 -9.32 -100.50
C PRO A 950 2.94 -8.40 -100.93
N LYS A 951 2.76 -7.10 -100.81
CA LYS A 951 3.84 -6.15 -101.12
C LYS A 951 4.82 -6.10 -99.96
N LEU A 952 6.11 -5.98 -100.26
CA LEU A 952 7.11 -5.69 -99.24
C LEU A 952 6.93 -4.23 -98.79
N SER A 953 6.35 -4.00 -97.63
CA SER A 953 6.45 -2.69 -96.97
C SER A 953 7.89 -2.50 -96.52
N HIS A 954 8.51 -1.38 -96.91
CA HIS A 954 9.68 -0.87 -96.18
C HIS A 954 9.20 -0.52 -94.77
N TYR A 955 9.48 -1.42 -93.82
CA TYR A 955 9.28 -1.15 -92.40
C TYR A 955 10.32 -0.09 -92.00
N GLN A 956 9.95 1.18 -91.98
CA GLN A 956 10.72 2.18 -91.24
C GLN A 956 10.63 1.81 -89.76
N THR A 957 11.76 1.41 -89.18
CA THR A 957 11.91 1.24 -87.74
C THR A 957 11.64 2.56 -87.03
N GLU A 958 10.98 2.51 -85.87
CA GLU A 958 10.62 3.67 -85.02
C GLU A 958 11.83 4.58 -84.66
N GLU A 959 13.06 4.14 -84.88
CA GLU A 959 14.28 4.95 -84.73
C GLU A 959 14.46 6.05 -85.81
N GLU A 960 13.88 5.91 -87.01
CA GLU A 960 14.02 6.93 -88.08
C GLU A 960 12.96 8.04 -87.98
N THR A 961 11.79 7.74 -87.41
CA THR A 961 10.72 8.74 -87.19
C THR A 961 11.11 9.76 -86.10
N GLN A 962 12.02 9.41 -85.19
CA GLN A 962 12.56 10.35 -84.21
C GLN A 962 13.62 11.30 -84.78
N LYS A 963 14.33 10.92 -85.86
CA LYS A 963 15.35 11.79 -86.49
C LYS A 963 14.79 12.82 -87.47
N SER A 964 13.64 12.55 -88.09
CA SER A 964 12.98 13.49 -89.02
C SER A 964 12.28 14.68 -88.33
N ASN A 965 11.95 14.58 -87.04
CA ASN A 965 11.21 15.61 -86.29
C ASN A 965 12.09 16.63 -85.56
N GLN A 966 13.42 16.63 -85.77
CA GLN A 966 14.35 17.57 -85.11
C GLN A 966 14.89 18.69 -86.01
N SER A 967 14.48 18.77 -87.28
CA SER A 967 15.00 19.80 -88.19
C SER A 967 13.91 20.44 -89.06
N ALA A 968 13.04 21.24 -88.43
CA ALA A 968 12.38 22.40 -89.06
C ALA A 968 11.76 23.30 -87.97
N THR A 969 12.34 24.47 -87.77
CA THR A 969 11.89 25.50 -86.81
C THR A 969 11.02 26.57 -87.48
N PHE A 970 9.82 26.78 -86.89
CA PHE A 970 8.93 27.98 -86.87
C PHE A 970 8.15 28.41 -88.15
N PRO A 971 7.13 29.29 -88.04
CA PRO A 971 5.87 29.22 -87.25
C PRO A 971 4.63 29.53 -88.14
N ILE A 972 3.39 29.23 -87.69
CA ILE A 972 2.18 30.04 -87.93
C ILE A 972 1.05 29.49 -87.05
N GLU A 973 0.54 30.37 -86.21
CA GLU A 973 -0.66 30.26 -85.39
C GLU A 973 -1.90 30.48 -86.28
N ILE A 974 -2.98 29.69 -86.13
CA ILE A 974 -4.37 30.17 -86.20
C ILE A 974 -5.32 29.13 -85.60
N LYS A 975 -6.14 29.65 -84.69
CA LYS A 975 -7.26 29.05 -83.95
C LYS A 975 -8.37 28.52 -84.87
N LEU A 976 -9.01 27.43 -84.45
CA LEU A 976 -10.48 27.31 -84.50
C LEU A 976 -11.00 26.36 -83.40
N ASN A 977 -11.92 26.94 -82.61
CA ASN A 977 -13.03 26.30 -81.90
C ASN A 977 -12.80 25.70 -80.50
N LYS A 978 -12.84 26.62 -79.53
CA LYS A 978 -13.99 26.77 -78.62
C LYS A 978 -15.21 25.94 -79.06
N VAL A 979 -15.43 24.78 -78.46
CA VAL A 979 -16.76 24.27 -78.09
C VAL A 979 -16.53 23.30 -76.92
N PHE A 980 -17.14 23.57 -75.77
CA PHE A 980 -17.10 22.77 -74.53
C PHE A 980 -15.87 22.96 -73.63
N GLN A 981 -15.89 24.04 -72.84
CA GLN A 981 -15.06 24.16 -71.63
C GLN A 981 -15.69 23.38 -70.48
N SER A 982 -14.82 22.77 -69.68
CA SER A 982 -15.08 21.86 -68.56
C SER A 982 -15.88 22.45 -67.39
N GLU A 983 -16.10 23.76 -67.36
CA GLU A 983 -16.85 24.43 -66.29
C GLU A 983 -18.37 24.20 -66.35
N ASP A 984 -18.92 23.86 -67.52
CA ASP A 984 -20.35 23.52 -67.67
C ASP A 984 -20.65 22.06 -67.26
N LEU A 985 -19.65 21.18 -67.29
CA LEU A 985 -19.77 19.79 -66.83
C LEU A 985 -19.78 19.69 -65.29
N GLN A 986 -19.04 20.55 -64.60
CA GLN A 986 -19.04 20.58 -63.13
C GLN A 986 -20.33 21.14 -62.54
N LYS A 987 -21.06 22.01 -63.26
CA LYS A 987 -22.37 22.51 -62.82
C LYS A 987 -23.51 21.50 -62.96
N MET A 988 -23.35 20.44 -63.75
CA MET A 988 -24.36 19.39 -63.92
C MET A 988 -24.27 18.25 -62.88
N MET A 989 -23.15 18.07 -62.17
CA MET A 989 -22.98 16.94 -61.24
C MET A 989 -23.36 17.24 -59.77
N VAL A 990 -23.68 18.49 -59.41
CA VAL A 990 -23.93 18.88 -58.00
C VAL A 990 -25.41 18.96 -57.63
N ASN A 991 -26.35 18.79 -58.58
CA ASN A 991 -27.78 18.84 -58.25
C ASN A 991 -28.58 17.76 -58.99
N ARG A 992 -28.49 16.52 -58.50
CA ARG A 992 -29.68 15.67 -58.36
C ARG A 992 -29.40 14.48 -57.43
N THR A 993 -30.05 14.62 -56.27
CA THR A 993 -30.70 13.58 -55.47
C THR A 993 -29.81 12.63 -54.66
N ARG A 994 -29.68 13.01 -53.38
CA ARG A 994 -30.35 12.36 -52.22
C ARG A 994 -30.35 10.84 -52.17
#